data_AF-A0A4P5ZKB6-F1
#
_entry.id   AF-A0A4P5ZKB6-F1
#
_cell.length_a   1.000
_cell.length_b   1.000
_cell.length_c   1.000
_cell.angle_alpha   90.00
_cell.angle_beta   90.00
_cell.angle_gamma   90.00
#
_symmetry.space_group_name_H-M   'P 1'
#
loop_
_entity.id
_entity.type
_entity.pdbx_description
1 polymer ?
#
loop_
_entity_poly.entity_id
_entity_poly.type
_entity_poly.pdbx_seq_one_letter_code
_entity_poly.pdbx_strand_id
1 'polypeptide(L)'
;MKYKNIREEELKNKVGADWFKQFDTTEILGNIDFTVFPKNDSLFGRTPLLWAEAKTGNFDVPTMFVQLILTIGKARTFDKTLPPAFLGAFDFKKIAFVEYSNVQDIFYLNDFNWNVTPSNHETKEFRLIKERIESTLKENTYVFDFEKDDKELRTFIKDNIANATTISKIKIDKNNFIPIYLRWIETVKPIINVNWEELKKANILDSDFYLADLFVDDKDTQNIEDDSSIRDNLFVVFQNQGYKIAKENLKQMFDATINIKNKDIYSQFWKLYKRPPLKEFQDYIIERRDLLTPQDIRERKGAFFTPRIWVELSQKYLTDYLGENWQDDYTIWDCAAGTGNLLAGLTNKYNIYASTLDQADVNVMHERIEHGANLLKNHVFQFDFLNDDFTKLPQSLQDIINDEEKRKKLVIYLNPPYAEGGSSKQKTGTGDYKKGVNENKIHDKYHDKLSGGNRELFAQFLARIYFEIPNSKIAEFSTLKILQSSHFLDFRQHFRAKIEKVFLVPADTFDNVKGKFPIGFKIWNTNKKDIFKEIEADIYDKKESFIGTKILYSYEDFEYYSKFVNSIKLKTGFTIGWLEGTTRNSFQHNSIIQIVNSKEQMAVPRGMFVFSENLIKCCVCYSVRKAIDATWLNDRDQFLFPNDGWQNDTEFQNDCFIYTLFNNNIQSKFGTNHWIPFTEQEVNAQNKFESHFMTDFINGKMKVEEETVLFGSASSPNQKREFSAEAKAVFDAGRELWSYYHKQPNVNVNASLYDIREYFQGRNEKGRMNSKSNDAHYMQLIGELRNQLNFLADKIKPKIYEYEFLKE
;
A
#
# COMPACT_ATOMS: atom_id res chain seq x y z
N MET A 1 45.89 -11.79 29.76
CA MET A 1 44.49 -11.99 29.32
C MET A 1 43.66 -11.72 30.55
N LYS A 2 43.06 -10.53 30.61
CA LYS A 2 42.30 -10.05 31.78
C LYS A 2 41.08 -10.93 32.05
N TYR A 3 40.40 -11.36 30.99
CA TYR A 3 39.20 -12.19 31.08
C TYR A 3 39.54 -13.61 30.63
N LYS A 4 39.33 -14.62 31.47
CA LYS A 4 39.62 -16.03 31.13
C LYS A 4 38.44 -16.92 31.47
N ASN A 5 38.15 -17.90 30.60
CA ASN A 5 37.14 -18.95 30.81
C ASN A 5 35.72 -18.43 31.08
N ILE A 6 35.35 -17.30 30.48
CA ILE A 6 34.00 -16.74 30.57
C ILE A 6 33.29 -16.80 29.22
N ARG A 7 31.95 -16.76 29.22
CA ARG A 7 31.17 -16.71 27.98
C ARG A 7 31.28 -15.33 27.31
N GLU A 8 31.03 -15.26 26.00
CA GLU A 8 31.07 -13.98 25.25
C GLU A 8 30.10 -12.94 25.83
N GLU A 9 28.89 -13.35 26.21
CA GLU A 9 27.92 -12.48 26.90
C GLU A 9 28.43 -11.96 28.24
N GLU A 10 29.17 -12.79 28.98
CA GLU A 10 29.79 -12.35 30.24
C GLU A 10 30.96 -11.39 29.99
N LEU A 11 31.70 -11.57 28.88
CA LEU A 11 32.76 -10.66 28.45
C LEU A 11 32.19 -9.27 28.14
N LYS A 12 31.12 -9.19 27.34
CA LYS A 12 30.44 -7.92 26.98
C LYS A 12 30.04 -7.13 28.23
N ASN A 13 29.41 -7.82 29.19
CA ASN A 13 28.99 -7.22 30.45
C ASN A 13 30.17 -6.73 31.31
N LYS A 14 31.25 -7.52 31.42
CA LYS A 14 32.45 -7.12 32.18
C LYS A 14 33.19 -5.96 31.53
N VAL A 15 33.31 -5.96 30.21
CA VAL A 15 33.95 -4.84 29.48
C VAL A 15 33.14 -3.56 29.67
N GLY A 16 31.80 -3.63 29.60
CA GLY A 16 30.92 -2.51 29.93
C GLY A 16 31.12 -1.99 31.37
N ALA A 17 31.16 -2.89 32.35
CA ALA A 17 31.33 -2.53 33.76
C ALA A 17 32.72 -1.97 34.10
N ASP A 18 33.79 -2.53 33.54
CA ASP A 18 35.18 -2.20 33.88
C ASP A 18 35.66 -0.90 33.20
N TRP A 19 35.19 -0.63 31.97
CA TRP A 19 35.73 0.41 31.10
C TRP A 19 34.72 1.48 30.70
N PHE A 20 33.42 1.15 30.60
CA PHE A 20 32.38 2.06 30.09
C PHE A 20 31.30 2.39 31.12
N LYS A 21 31.55 2.20 32.42
CA LYS A 21 30.58 2.39 33.52
C LYS A 21 29.82 3.74 33.52
N GLN A 22 30.44 4.78 32.95
CA GLN A 22 29.86 6.12 32.83
C GLN A 22 28.84 6.28 31.70
N PHE A 23 28.73 5.30 30.80
CA PHE A 23 27.84 5.26 29.65
C PHE A 23 26.71 4.24 29.86
N ASP A 24 25.75 4.21 28.95
CA ASP A 24 24.79 3.11 28.80
C ASP A 24 25.35 2.10 27.80
N THR A 25 25.49 0.85 28.25
CA THR A 25 25.96 -0.28 27.43
C THR A 25 24.94 -1.42 27.37
N THR A 26 23.68 -1.14 27.74
CA THR A 26 22.59 -2.13 27.82
C THR A 26 21.73 -2.16 26.57
N GLU A 27 21.74 -1.08 25.78
CA GLU A 27 21.03 -0.99 24.52
C GLU A 27 21.75 -1.82 23.44
N ILE A 28 21.00 -2.59 22.67
CA ILE A 28 21.54 -3.43 21.58
C ILE A 28 20.91 -2.97 20.27
N LEU A 29 21.76 -2.63 19.30
CA LEU A 29 21.32 -2.22 17.96
C LEU A 29 21.43 -3.40 16.99
N GLY A 30 20.30 -4.06 16.75
CA GLY A 30 20.22 -5.21 15.85
C GLY A 30 21.11 -6.36 16.34
N ASN A 31 22.04 -6.80 15.49
CA ASN A 31 22.98 -7.88 15.78
C ASN A 31 24.39 -7.38 16.18
N ILE A 32 24.55 -6.08 16.48
CA ILE A 32 25.82 -5.54 16.95
C ILE A 32 26.05 -6.00 18.39
N ASP A 33 27.20 -6.64 18.63
CA ASP A 33 27.52 -7.31 19.90
C ASP A 33 27.59 -6.39 21.11
N PHE A 34 28.08 -5.16 20.93
CA PHE A 34 28.25 -4.20 22.02
C PHE A 34 28.05 -2.78 21.52
N THR A 35 27.30 -1.97 22.26
CA THR A 35 27.12 -0.55 21.95
C THR A 35 27.40 0.31 23.18
N VAL A 36 27.77 1.56 22.95
CA VAL A 36 27.96 2.55 24.01
C VAL A 36 27.16 3.78 23.66
N PHE A 37 26.27 4.20 24.55
CA PHE A 37 25.45 5.39 24.42
C PHE A 37 25.68 6.37 25.58
N PRO A 38 25.41 7.67 25.39
CA PRO A 38 25.26 8.58 26.53
C PRO A 38 24.15 8.11 27.47
N LYS A 39 24.27 8.36 28.78
CA LYS A 39 23.18 8.05 29.74
C LYS A 39 21.98 8.97 29.63
N ASN A 40 22.20 10.20 29.17
CA ASN A 40 21.17 11.22 29.04
C ASN A 40 20.68 11.29 27.59
N ASP A 41 19.37 11.50 27.44
CA ASP A 41 18.73 11.61 26.14
C ASP A 41 18.82 13.04 25.55
N SER A 42 18.81 13.15 24.23
CA SER A 42 18.69 14.43 23.53
C SER A 42 17.29 14.58 22.92
N LEU A 43 16.94 15.78 22.44
CA LEU A 43 15.65 16.03 21.78
C LEU A 43 15.41 15.14 20.54
N PHE A 44 16.47 14.52 20.00
CA PHE A 44 16.45 13.66 18.81
C PHE A 44 16.83 12.19 19.11
N GLY A 45 16.81 11.79 20.39
CA GLY A 45 17.29 10.48 20.82
C GLY A 45 18.79 10.48 21.15
N ARG A 46 19.33 9.30 21.49
CA ARG A 46 20.74 9.11 21.84
C ARG A 46 21.55 8.70 20.61
N THR A 47 22.57 9.48 20.26
CA THR A 47 23.54 9.08 19.23
C THR A 47 24.50 8.05 19.82
N PRO A 48 24.71 6.90 19.16
CA PRO A 48 25.68 5.91 19.62
C PRO A 48 27.10 6.51 19.59
N LEU A 49 27.90 6.21 20.61
CA LEU A 49 29.30 6.63 20.72
C LEU A 49 30.25 5.56 20.17
N LEU A 50 29.88 4.29 20.31
CA LEU A 50 30.65 3.13 19.87
C LEU A 50 29.72 2.01 19.43
N TRP A 51 30.04 1.38 18.30
CA TRP A 51 29.57 0.04 17.94
C TRP A 51 30.75 -0.91 17.93
N ALA A 52 30.63 -2.07 18.55
CA ALA A 52 31.74 -2.99 18.65
C ALA A 52 31.35 -4.47 18.51
N GLU A 53 32.30 -5.24 17.99
CA GLU A 53 32.26 -6.71 17.94
C GLU A 53 33.01 -7.30 19.13
N ALA A 54 32.47 -8.37 19.74
CA ALA A 54 33.12 -9.08 20.83
C ALA A 54 33.51 -10.50 20.39
N LYS A 55 34.66 -11.01 20.83
CA LYS A 55 35.06 -12.41 20.56
C LYS A 55 35.66 -13.11 21.78
N THR A 56 35.42 -14.42 21.87
CA THR A 56 36.04 -15.27 22.89
C THR A 56 37.48 -15.66 22.51
N GLY A 57 38.42 -15.56 23.46
CA GLY A 57 39.82 -15.93 23.26
C GLY A 57 40.73 -14.75 22.88
N ASN A 58 41.82 -15.01 22.16
CA ASN A 58 42.69 -13.96 21.60
C ASN A 58 42.54 -13.98 20.08
N PHE A 59 41.66 -13.12 19.58
CA PHE A 59 41.26 -13.06 18.18
C PHE A 59 42.08 -12.02 17.40
N ASP A 60 42.13 -12.19 16.09
CA ASP A 60 42.78 -11.24 15.19
C ASP A 60 41.92 -9.96 15.03
N VAL A 61 42.54 -8.78 15.21
CA VAL A 61 41.83 -7.48 15.23
C VAL A 61 41.17 -7.16 13.89
N PRO A 62 41.86 -7.24 12.73
CA PRO A 62 41.21 -7.11 11.43
C PRO A 62 40.00 -8.01 11.27
N THR A 63 40.13 -9.28 11.65
CA THR A 63 39.05 -10.27 11.51
C THR A 63 37.81 -9.89 12.33
N MET A 64 37.96 -9.34 13.54
CA MET A 64 36.83 -8.82 14.33
C MET A 64 36.18 -7.59 13.69
N PHE A 65 36.97 -6.66 13.14
CA PHE A 65 36.41 -5.48 12.44
C PHE A 65 35.67 -5.85 11.15
N VAL A 66 36.16 -6.84 10.39
CA VAL A 66 35.44 -7.34 9.21
C VAL A 66 34.05 -7.88 9.61
N GLN A 67 33.97 -8.63 10.71
CA GLN A 67 32.69 -9.13 11.24
C GLN A 67 31.74 -7.99 11.59
N LEU A 68 32.24 -6.97 12.32
CA LEU A 68 31.44 -5.80 12.66
C LEU A 68 30.90 -5.08 11.42
N ILE A 69 31.75 -4.85 10.41
CA ILE A 69 31.38 -4.15 9.18
C ILE A 69 30.35 -4.96 8.40
N LEU A 70 30.51 -6.28 8.28
CA LEU A 70 29.51 -7.16 7.67
C LEU A 70 28.17 -7.12 8.43
N THR A 71 28.21 -7.12 9.75
CA THR A 71 27.02 -7.00 10.61
C THR A 71 26.29 -5.69 10.38
N ILE A 72 27.01 -4.55 10.39
CA ILE A 72 26.46 -3.22 10.15
C ILE A 72 25.86 -3.11 8.74
N GLY A 73 26.60 -3.57 7.72
CA GLY A 73 26.18 -3.47 6.33
C GLY A 73 25.01 -4.37 5.98
N LYS A 74 24.96 -5.61 6.51
CA LYS A 74 23.81 -6.52 6.38
C LYS A 74 22.52 -5.92 6.90
N ALA A 75 22.58 -5.30 8.08
CA ALA A 75 21.44 -4.66 8.70
C ALA A 75 21.12 -3.27 8.14
N ARG A 76 22.03 -2.69 7.33
CA ARG A 76 22.02 -1.29 6.87
C ARG A 76 21.78 -0.32 8.03
N THR A 77 22.46 -0.54 9.15
CA THR A 77 22.24 0.23 10.40
C THR A 77 22.43 1.73 10.19
N PHE A 78 23.35 2.12 9.29
CA PHE A 78 23.66 3.51 8.95
C PHE A 78 22.54 4.25 8.19
N ASP A 79 21.55 3.55 7.61
CA ASP A 79 20.39 4.20 6.99
C ASP A 79 19.33 4.61 8.01
N LYS A 80 19.30 3.91 9.16
CA LYS A 80 18.25 4.03 10.17
C LYS A 80 18.71 4.76 11.42
N THR A 81 20.02 4.82 11.65
CA THR A 81 20.61 5.41 12.84
C THR A 81 21.89 6.16 12.45
N LEU A 82 22.12 7.32 13.08
CA LEU A 82 23.38 8.05 12.94
C LEU A 82 24.56 7.13 13.34
N PRO A 83 25.59 7.01 12.50
CA PRO A 83 26.75 6.19 12.85
C PRO A 83 27.53 6.79 14.03
N PRO A 84 28.22 5.94 14.82
CA PRO A 84 29.05 6.39 15.92
C PRO A 84 30.33 7.04 15.41
N ALA A 85 31.02 7.78 16.28
CA ALA A 85 32.35 8.30 15.95
C ALA A 85 33.38 7.18 15.79
N PHE A 86 33.24 6.10 16.57
CA PHE A 86 34.16 4.97 16.56
C PHE A 86 33.46 3.64 16.32
N LEU A 87 34.13 2.77 15.58
CA LEU A 87 33.91 1.33 15.63
C LEU A 87 34.93 0.70 16.58
N GLY A 88 34.56 -0.40 17.24
CA GLY A 88 35.41 -1.12 18.17
C GLY A 88 35.44 -2.62 17.94
N ALA A 89 36.47 -3.27 18.48
CA ALA A 89 36.54 -4.73 18.51
C ALA A 89 37.30 -5.17 19.76
N PHE A 90 36.78 -6.13 20.53
CA PHE A 90 37.47 -6.60 21.74
C PHE A 90 37.35 -8.11 21.98
N ASP A 91 38.33 -8.63 22.71
CA ASP A 91 38.41 -10.03 23.10
C ASP A 91 38.86 -10.21 24.57
N PHE A 92 39.41 -11.35 24.95
CA PHE A 92 39.84 -11.62 26.34
C PHE A 92 41.09 -10.85 26.78
N LYS A 93 41.82 -10.26 25.84
CA LYS A 93 43.11 -9.62 26.06
C LYS A 93 43.08 -8.12 25.80
N LYS A 94 42.40 -7.68 24.74
CA LYS A 94 42.56 -6.33 24.18
C LYS A 94 41.28 -5.77 23.61
N ILE A 95 41.23 -4.44 23.48
CA ILE A 95 40.23 -3.68 22.74
C ILE A 95 40.91 -2.81 21.70
N ALA A 96 40.27 -2.66 20.55
CA ALA A 96 40.73 -1.86 19.44
C ALA A 96 39.66 -0.86 19.01
N PHE A 97 40.05 0.32 18.56
CA PHE A 97 39.17 1.39 18.07
C PHE A 97 39.64 1.93 16.73
N VAL A 98 38.70 2.19 15.82
CA VAL A 98 38.93 2.92 14.56
C VAL A 98 37.84 3.97 14.39
N GLU A 99 38.20 5.15 13.91
CA GLU A 99 37.21 6.17 13.56
C GLU A 99 36.31 5.68 12.43
N TYR A 100 35.00 5.84 12.57
CA TYR A 100 34.03 5.41 11.57
C TYR A 100 34.32 6.01 10.20
N SER A 101 34.75 7.27 10.15
CA SER A 101 35.09 7.98 8.90
C SER A 101 36.20 7.32 8.08
N ASN A 102 37.08 6.55 8.71
CA ASN A 102 38.20 5.88 8.02
C ASN A 102 37.75 4.60 7.31
N VAL A 103 36.59 4.05 7.67
CA VAL A 103 36.05 2.80 7.11
C VAL A 103 34.66 2.98 6.50
N GLN A 104 34.11 4.20 6.54
CA GLN A 104 32.74 4.49 6.12
C GLN A 104 32.50 4.21 4.63
N ASP A 105 33.53 4.37 3.79
CA ASP A 105 33.45 4.19 2.34
C ASP A 105 33.02 2.77 1.96
N ILE A 106 33.30 1.80 2.84
CA ILE A 106 32.99 0.38 2.65
C ILE A 106 31.49 0.13 2.68
N PHE A 107 30.74 0.87 3.50
CA PHE A 107 29.28 0.75 3.57
C PHE A 107 28.58 1.25 2.30
N TYR A 108 29.31 1.98 1.45
CA TYR A 108 28.83 2.52 0.18
C TYR A 108 29.40 1.75 -1.03
N LEU A 109 29.91 0.54 -0.83
CA LEU A 109 30.28 -0.33 -1.93
C LEU A 109 29.05 -0.79 -2.70
N ASN A 110 28.95 -0.32 -3.93
CA ASN A 110 28.02 -0.86 -4.92
C ASN A 110 28.42 -2.31 -5.24
N ASP A 111 27.44 -3.19 -5.51
CA ASP A 111 27.65 -4.62 -5.80
C ASP A 111 28.33 -5.45 -4.69
N PHE A 112 28.32 -4.99 -3.43
CA PHE A 112 28.76 -5.82 -2.31
C PHE A 112 27.57 -6.66 -1.76
N ASN A 113 27.73 -7.99 -1.70
CA ASN A 113 26.72 -8.87 -1.12
C ASN A 113 26.74 -8.78 0.42
N TRP A 114 25.92 -7.87 0.96
CA TRP A 114 25.78 -7.71 2.40
C TRP A 114 25.03 -8.86 3.10
N ASN A 115 24.38 -9.76 2.36
CA ASN A 115 23.57 -10.83 2.93
C ASN A 115 24.38 -12.07 3.36
N VAL A 116 25.71 -12.01 3.37
CA VAL A 116 26.55 -13.07 3.90
C VAL A 116 26.42 -13.21 5.42
N THR A 117 26.80 -14.36 5.95
CA THR A 117 26.88 -14.57 7.40
C THR A 117 28.16 -13.91 7.91
N PRO A 118 28.08 -12.86 8.77
CA PRO A 118 29.26 -12.10 9.19
C PRO A 118 30.37 -12.96 9.82
N SER A 119 29.98 -14.04 10.52
CA SER A 119 30.92 -14.96 11.16
C SER A 119 31.60 -15.96 10.21
N ASN A 120 31.20 -16.05 8.95
CA ASN A 120 31.79 -16.98 7.97
C ASN A 120 33.01 -16.37 7.27
N HIS A 121 34.20 -16.73 7.76
CA HIS A 121 35.50 -16.22 7.28
C HIS A 121 35.92 -16.75 5.91
N GLU A 122 35.25 -17.79 5.40
CA GLU A 122 35.59 -18.41 4.12
C GLU A 122 34.95 -17.69 2.92
N THR A 123 33.97 -16.81 3.17
CA THR A 123 33.26 -16.09 2.11
C THR A 123 34.17 -15.12 1.36
N LYS A 124 33.85 -14.90 0.09
CA LYS A 124 34.57 -13.95 -0.78
C LYS A 124 34.45 -12.53 -0.22
N GLU A 125 33.27 -12.19 0.27
CA GLU A 125 32.90 -10.91 0.88
C GLU A 125 33.74 -10.60 2.12
N PHE A 126 33.96 -11.60 2.98
CA PHE A 126 34.82 -11.48 4.15
C PHE A 126 36.26 -11.17 3.76
N ARG A 127 36.82 -11.91 2.78
CA ARG A 127 38.18 -11.69 2.29
C ARG A 127 38.34 -10.31 1.64
N LEU A 128 37.34 -9.90 0.85
CA LEU A 128 37.33 -8.60 0.17
C LEU A 128 37.35 -7.43 1.16
N ILE A 129 36.50 -7.47 2.19
CA ILE A 129 36.51 -6.43 3.23
C ILE A 129 37.84 -6.47 3.98
N LYS A 130 38.33 -7.67 4.34
CA LYS A 130 39.60 -7.83 5.05
C LYS A 130 40.74 -7.16 4.28
N GLU A 131 40.92 -7.49 3.00
CA GLU A 131 41.94 -6.89 2.13
C GLU A 131 41.82 -5.37 2.05
N ARG A 132 40.60 -4.84 2.04
CA ARG A 132 40.34 -3.40 1.92
C ARG A 132 40.63 -2.61 3.20
N ILE A 133 40.32 -3.16 4.38
CA ILE A 133 40.51 -2.46 5.65
C ILE A 133 41.85 -2.72 6.29
N GLU A 134 42.57 -3.77 5.89
CA GLU A 134 43.74 -4.21 6.64
C GLU A 134 44.87 -3.16 6.69
N SER A 135 45.09 -2.42 5.60
CA SER A 135 46.02 -1.27 5.58
C SER A 135 45.52 -0.13 6.45
N THR A 136 44.25 0.26 6.27
CA THR A 136 43.60 1.33 7.04
C THR A 136 43.63 1.04 8.54
N LEU A 137 43.38 -0.20 8.94
CA LEU A 137 43.42 -0.63 10.34
C LEU A 137 44.84 -0.66 10.89
N LYS A 138 45.86 -1.03 10.10
CA LYS A 138 47.26 -0.99 10.57
C LYS A 138 47.71 0.42 10.93
N GLU A 139 47.23 1.43 10.19
CA GLU A 139 47.64 2.82 10.37
C GLU A 139 46.74 3.61 11.34
N ASN A 140 45.43 3.30 11.37
CA ASN A 140 44.43 4.15 12.03
C ASN A 140 43.68 3.45 13.18
N THR A 141 44.21 2.34 13.71
CA THR A 141 43.62 1.66 14.87
C THR A 141 44.38 1.93 16.15
N TYR A 142 43.65 2.27 17.21
CA TYR A 142 44.16 2.35 18.57
C TYR A 142 43.91 1.03 19.30
N VAL A 143 44.96 0.29 19.65
CA VAL A 143 44.85 -1.03 20.32
C VAL A 143 45.40 -0.94 21.74
N PHE A 144 44.63 -1.42 22.71
CA PHE A 144 44.97 -1.41 24.13
C PHE A 144 44.84 -2.81 24.72
N ASP A 145 45.89 -3.31 25.38
CA ASP A 145 45.83 -4.49 26.23
C ASP A 145 45.21 -4.11 27.58
N PHE A 146 44.17 -4.85 27.98
CA PHE A 146 43.38 -4.52 29.17
C PHE A 146 44.15 -4.57 30.50
N GLU A 147 45.28 -5.30 30.56
CA GLU A 147 46.12 -5.39 31.76
C GLU A 147 47.29 -4.40 31.70
N LYS A 148 47.89 -4.21 30.52
CA LYS A 148 49.10 -3.39 30.37
C LYS A 148 48.81 -1.91 30.20
N ASP A 149 47.72 -1.58 29.52
CA ASP A 149 47.42 -0.23 29.05
C ASP A 149 46.18 0.36 29.76
N ASP A 150 45.93 -0.01 31.02
CA ASP A 150 44.71 0.39 31.77
C ASP A 150 44.56 1.92 31.84
N LYS A 151 45.65 2.65 32.12
CA LYS A 151 45.61 4.11 32.25
C LYS A 151 45.38 4.79 30.91
N GLU A 152 46.05 4.31 29.87
CA GLU A 152 45.99 4.80 28.51
C GLU A 152 44.60 4.58 27.92
N LEU A 153 44.02 3.39 28.13
CA LEU A 153 42.66 3.06 27.70
C LEU A 153 41.60 3.91 28.40
N ARG A 154 41.71 4.12 29.72
CA ARG A 154 40.79 5.01 30.46
C ARG A 154 40.87 6.44 29.95
N THR A 155 42.07 6.92 29.67
CA THR A 155 42.29 8.26 29.11
C THR A 155 41.69 8.35 27.71
N PHE A 156 41.93 7.37 26.84
CA PHE A 156 41.36 7.33 25.50
C PHE A 156 39.83 7.36 25.50
N ILE A 157 39.18 6.52 26.32
CA ILE A 157 37.72 6.48 26.45
C ILE A 157 37.18 7.83 26.95
N LYS A 158 37.82 8.42 27.96
CA LYS A 158 37.41 9.71 28.51
C LYS A 158 37.55 10.83 27.48
N ASP A 159 38.65 10.88 26.75
CA ASP A 159 38.98 12.05 25.92
C ASP A 159 38.39 11.95 24.52
N ASN A 160 38.22 10.73 23.97
CA ASN A 160 37.77 10.51 22.59
C ASN A 160 36.34 9.96 22.52
N ILE A 161 35.99 8.94 23.32
CA ILE A 161 34.64 8.34 23.29
C ILE A 161 33.62 9.23 23.99
N ALA A 162 33.97 9.85 25.14
CA ALA A 162 33.04 10.71 25.87
C ALA A 162 32.77 12.06 25.17
N ASN A 163 33.72 12.56 24.38
CA ASN A 163 33.62 13.84 23.66
C ASN A 163 33.25 13.66 22.16
N ALA A 164 32.97 12.42 21.72
CA ALA A 164 32.68 12.07 20.34
C ALA A 164 31.47 12.80 19.74
N THR A 165 30.51 13.24 20.56
CA THR A 165 29.32 14.00 20.11
C THR A 165 29.63 15.46 19.72
N THR A 166 30.86 15.94 19.89
CA THR A 166 31.15 17.39 19.88
C THR A 166 32.06 17.89 18.74
N ILE A 167 32.69 17.05 17.90
CA ILE A 167 33.89 17.53 17.15
C ILE A 167 33.88 17.37 15.61
N SER A 168 32.97 16.65 14.95
CA SER A 168 32.97 16.66 13.46
C SER A 168 31.59 16.58 12.82
N LYS A 169 31.16 17.70 12.21
CA LYS A 169 30.03 17.72 11.25
C LYS A 169 30.29 16.68 10.15
N ILE A 170 29.29 15.87 9.79
CA ILE A 170 29.39 14.86 8.73
C ILE A 170 29.56 15.57 7.38
N LYS A 171 30.66 15.31 6.66
CA LYS A 171 30.90 15.87 5.32
C LYS A 171 29.88 15.31 4.34
N ILE A 172 29.30 16.18 3.51
CA ILE A 172 28.32 15.78 2.50
C ILE A 172 29.03 15.48 1.16
N ASP A 173 28.77 14.31 0.58
CA ASP A 173 29.39 13.81 -0.64
C ASP A 173 28.36 13.13 -1.58
N LYS A 174 28.86 12.53 -2.68
CA LYS A 174 28.03 11.85 -3.68
C LYS A 174 27.28 10.61 -3.16
N ASN A 175 27.66 10.05 -2.01
CA ASN A 175 27.10 8.81 -1.47
C ASN A 175 26.05 9.09 -0.38
N ASN A 176 26.18 10.18 0.37
CA ASN A 176 25.31 10.45 1.52
C ASN A 176 24.27 11.57 1.30
N PHE A 177 24.33 12.33 0.20
CA PHE A 177 23.37 13.43 -0.03
C PHE A 177 21.92 12.97 -0.23
N ILE A 178 21.68 11.71 -0.62
CA ILE A 178 20.32 11.13 -0.76
C ILE A 178 19.75 10.70 0.61
N PRO A 179 20.45 9.91 1.45
CA PRO A 179 19.99 9.65 2.82
C PRO A 179 19.73 10.93 3.64
N ILE A 180 20.54 11.97 3.47
CA ILE A 180 20.35 13.26 4.14
C ILE A 180 19.06 13.93 3.64
N TYR A 181 18.76 13.84 2.35
CA TYR A 181 17.51 14.33 1.78
C TYR A 181 16.28 13.65 2.37
N LEU A 182 16.29 12.33 2.52
CA LEU A 182 15.17 11.58 3.12
C LEU A 182 14.90 12.04 4.56
N ARG A 183 15.96 12.25 5.36
CA ARG A 183 15.83 12.80 6.71
C ARG A 183 15.35 14.26 6.70
N TRP A 184 15.79 15.04 5.72
CA TRP A 184 15.35 16.42 5.52
C TRP A 184 13.85 16.50 5.19
N ILE A 185 13.31 15.55 4.39
CA ILE A 185 11.87 15.43 4.12
C ILE A 185 11.08 15.24 5.41
N GLU A 186 11.56 14.42 6.33
CA GLU A 186 10.84 14.14 7.57
C GLU A 186 10.96 15.28 8.59
N THR A 187 12.09 16.01 8.59
CA THR A 187 12.44 16.95 9.66
C THR A 187 12.26 18.41 9.26
N VAL A 188 12.81 18.81 8.11
CA VAL A 188 12.88 20.22 7.68
C VAL A 188 11.73 20.58 6.76
N LYS A 189 11.34 19.72 5.82
CA LYS A 189 10.19 19.98 4.92
C LYS A 189 8.90 20.39 5.64
N PRO A 190 8.48 19.75 6.77
CA PRO A 190 7.22 20.10 7.44
C PRO A 190 7.21 21.50 8.08
N ILE A 191 8.39 22.04 8.39
CA ILE A 191 8.55 23.36 9.03
C ILE A 191 8.70 24.50 8.02
N ILE A 192 8.71 24.24 6.71
CA ILE A 192 8.73 25.27 5.67
C ILE A 192 7.30 25.80 5.45
N ASN A 193 7.11 27.12 5.48
CA ASN A 193 5.79 27.72 5.37
C ASN A 193 5.32 27.91 3.92
N VAL A 194 4.97 26.81 3.24
CA VAL A 194 4.52 26.82 1.83
C VAL A 194 3.29 25.95 1.60
N ASN A 195 2.57 26.25 0.51
CA ASN A 195 1.62 25.33 -0.10
C ASN A 195 2.33 24.48 -1.16
N TRP A 196 2.74 23.27 -0.77
CA TRP A 196 3.47 22.34 -1.65
C TRP A 196 2.71 22.01 -2.95
N GLU A 197 1.38 21.94 -2.92
CA GLU A 197 0.55 21.67 -4.11
C GLU A 197 0.60 22.80 -5.15
N GLU A 198 0.71 24.05 -4.70
CA GLU A 198 0.82 25.21 -5.59
C GLU A 198 2.21 25.33 -6.21
N LEU A 199 3.26 25.11 -5.42
CA LEU A 199 4.64 25.10 -5.91
C LEU A 199 4.86 23.96 -6.93
N LYS A 200 4.27 22.78 -6.67
CA LYS A 200 4.32 21.64 -7.60
C LYS A 200 3.65 21.97 -8.95
N LYS A 201 2.58 22.78 -8.97
CA LYS A 201 1.96 23.27 -10.23
C LYS A 201 2.87 24.24 -10.98
N ALA A 202 3.72 24.98 -10.27
CA ALA A 202 4.73 25.86 -10.83
C ALA A 202 6.05 25.14 -11.19
N ASN A 203 6.09 23.81 -11.08
CA ASN A 203 7.27 22.98 -11.33
C ASN A 203 8.45 23.26 -10.38
N ILE A 204 8.15 23.71 -9.16
CA ILE A 204 9.11 23.91 -8.06
C ILE A 204 8.89 22.80 -7.03
N LEU A 205 9.95 22.07 -6.72
CA LEU A 205 9.91 20.81 -5.99
C LEU A 205 10.55 20.96 -4.60
N ASP A 206 10.26 20.07 -3.67
CA ASP A 206 10.93 20.06 -2.37
C ASP A 206 12.43 19.78 -2.46
N SER A 207 12.88 19.08 -3.51
CA SER A 207 14.29 18.95 -3.83
C SER A 207 14.97 20.30 -4.10
N ASP A 208 14.23 21.30 -4.60
CA ASP A 208 14.78 22.65 -4.83
C ASP A 208 15.05 23.38 -3.52
N PHE A 209 14.19 23.18 -2.52
CA PHE A 209 14.41 23.69 -1.16
C PHE A 209 15.56 22.97 -0.46
N TYR A 210 15.64 21.65 -0.63
CA TYR A 210 16.77 20.88 -0.11
C TYR A 210 18.09 21.31 -0.72
N LEU A 211 18.16 21.52 -2.04
CA LEU A 211 19.36 22.06 -2.71
C LEU A 211 19.67 23.47 -2.22
N ALA A 212 18.65 24.32 -2.03
CA ALA A 212 18.83 25.65 -1.46
C ALA A 212 19.50 25.60 -0.09
N ASP A 213 19.08 24.67 0.77
CA ASP A 213 19.70 24.47 2.09
C ASP A 213 21.08 23.83 2.02
N LEU A 214 21.28 22.92 1.07
CA LEU A 214 22.52 22.16 0.92
C LEU A 214 23.66 23.08 0.47
N PHE A 215 23.39 24.01 -0.44
CA PHE A 215 24.35 24.97 -1.00
C PHE A 215 24.44 26.27 -0.19
N VAL A 216 24.39 26.15 1.13
CA VAL A 216 24.66 27.22 2.09
C VAL A 216 26.08 27.08 2.64
N ASP A 217 26.80 28.20 2.75
CA ASP A 217 27.97 28.32 3.62
C ASP A 217 27.49 28.79 5.00
N ASP A 218 27.65 27.90 5.98
CA ASP A 218 27.29 28.15 7.37
C ASP A 218 28.41 28.82 8.18
N LYS A 219 29.54 29.13 7.52
CA LYS A 219 30.75 29.75 8.10
C LYS A 219 31.29 29.01 9.33
N ASP A 220 31.04 27.70 9.39
CA ASP A 220 31.31 26.83 10.53
C ASP A 220 30.62 27.27 11.84
N THR A 221 29.53 28.04 11.75
CA THR A 221 28.70 28.48 12.89
C THR A 221 27.46 27.58 13.07
N GLN A 222 26.70 27.84 14.15
CA GLN A 222 25.40 27.21 14.41
C GLN A 222 24.24 28.21 14.28
N ASN A 223 24.52 29.44 13.84
CA ASN A 223 23.53 30.50 13.75
C ASN A 223 23.02 30.59 12.32
N ILE A 224 21.71 30.41 12.14
CA ILE A 224 21.04 30.57 10.83
C ILE A 224 21.21 31.98 10.22
N GLU A 225 21.64 32.98 11.00
CA GLU A 225 21.92 34.33 10.51
C GLU A 225 23.22 34.42 9.69
N ASP A 226 24.14 33.50 9.92
CA ASP A 226 25.43 33.43 9.25
C ASP A 226 25.35 32.65 7.93
N ASP A 227 24.30 31.84 7.76
CA ASP A 227 23.99 31.03 6.59
C ASP A 227 23.82 31.91 5.33
N SER A 228 24.69 31.70 4.35
CA SER A 228 24.65 32.41 3.06
C SER A 228 24.70 31.44 1.88
N SER A 229 23.84 31.64 0.89
CA SER A 229 23.88 30.82 -0.33
C SER A 229 25.20 31.02 -1.06
N ILE A 230 25.81 29.93 -1.51
CA ILE A 230 27.00 29.95 -2.39
C ILE A 230 26.64 29.76 -3.87
N ARG A 231 25.35 29.61 -4.19
CA ARG A 231 24.85 29.49 -5.57
C ARG A 231 23.56 30.28 -5.77
N ASP A 232 23.62 31.25 -6.68
CA ASP A 232 22.47 32.11 -7.00
C ASP A 232 21.59 31.58 -8.15
N ASN A 233 22.08 30.59 -8.91
CA ASN A 233 21.39 30.03 -10.08
C ASN A 233 20.41 28.88 -9.75
N LEU A 234 20.03 28.71 -8.47
CA LEU A 234 19.05 27.70 -8.06
C LEU A 234 17.62 28.23 -8.22
N PHE A 235 16.65 27.33 -8.46
CA PHE A 235 15.22 27.69 -8.55
C PHE A 235 14.69 28.30 -7.24
N VAL A 236 15.22 27.80 -6.12
CA VAL A 236 14.99 28.28 -4.77
C VAL A 236 16.37 28.61 -4.20
N VAL A 237 16.53 29.77 -3.59
CA VAL A 237 17.79 30.21 -2.99
C VAL A 237 17.57 30.46 -1.51
N PHE A 238 18.49 30.04 -0.65
CA PHE A 238 18.43 30.37 0.77
C PHE A 238 18.81 31.84 0.98
N GLN A 239 17.93 32.62 1.59
CA GLN A 239 18.15 34.05 1.84
C GLN A 239 17.35 34.52 3.06
N ASN A 240 17.97 35.38 3.88
CA ASN A 240 17.34 36.02 5.05
C ASN A 240 16.68 35.02 6.01
N GLN A 241 17.39 33.94 6.37
CA GLN A 241 16.91 32.91 7.30
C GLN A 241 15.65 32.16 6.80
N GLY A 242 15.51 32.04 5.48
CA GLY A 242 14.40 31.42 4.77
C GLY A 242 14.76 31.21 3.31
N TYR A 243 13.76 31.18 2.43
CA TYR A 243 13.96 30.93 1.01
C TYR A 243 13.40 32.05 0.15
N LYS A 244 14.05 32.29 -0.99
CA LYS A 244 13.61 33.19 -2.04
C LYS A 244 13.34 32.40 -3.32
N ILE A 245 12.22 32.71 -3.97
CA ILE A 245 11.88 32.25 -5.31
C ILE A 245 11.71 33.47 -6.21
N ALA A 246 12.45 33.52 -7.32
CA ALA A 246 12.36 34.61 -8.28
C ALA A 246 10.96 34.70 -8.92
N LYS A 247 10.46 35.92 -9.11
CA LYS A 247 9.14 36.20 -9.73
C LYS A 247 8.93 35.51 -11.08
N GLU A 248 10.01 35.33 -11.84
CA GLU A 248 10.05 34.69 -13.16
C GLU A 248 9.64 33.21 -13.09
N ASN A 249 9.97 32.52 -11.99
CA ASN A 249 9.64 31.12 -11.77
C ASN A 249 8.18 30.92 -11.29
N LEU A 250 7.53 31.96 -10.76
CA LEU A 250 6.18 31.88 -10.19
C LEU A 250 5.10 32.57 -11.03
N LYS A 251 5.47 33.26 -12.13
CA LYS A 251 4.56 34.11 -12.93
C LYS A 251 3.83 35.15 -12.06
N GLN A 252 4.53 35.74 -11.09
CA GLN A 252 4.01 36.78 -10.18
C GLN A 252 4.73 38.11 -10.42
N MET A 253 4.20 39.20 -9.84
CA MET A 253 4.81 40.55 -9.97
C MET A 253 6.05 40.75 -9.08
N PHE A 254 6.18 39.98 -7.99
CA PHE A 254 7.24 40.12 -6.99
C PHE A 254 7.86 38.76 -6.66
N ASP A 255 9.09 38.78 -6.12
CA ASP A 255 9.76 37.59 -5.62
C ASP A 255 9.02 37.05 -4.39
N ALA A 256 8.88 35.73 -4.28
CA ALA A 256 8.28 35.11 -3.11
C ALA A 256 9.35 34.87 -2.04
N THR A 257 9.07 35.30 -0.81
CA THR A 257 9.88 34.98 0.38
C THR A 257 9.15 33.96 1.23
N ILE A 258 9.84 32.89 1.59
CA ILE A 258 9.29 31.74 2.30
C ILE A 258 10.01 31.59 3.62
N ASN A 259 9.25 31.60 4.71
CA ASN A 259 9.79 31.51 6.06
C ASN A 259 9.85 30.06 6.56
N ILE A 260 10.85 29.79 7.39
CA ILE A 260 10.94 28.57 8.20
C ILE A 260 10.20 28.82 9.52
N LYS A 261 9.18 28.00 9.82
CA LYS A 261 8.31 28.14 11.01
C LYS A 261 9.07 27.89 12.32
N ASN A 262 10.00 26.94 12.33
CA ASN A 262 10.77 26.56 13.51
C ASN A 262 12.27 26.52 13.18
N LYS A 263 12.98 27.61 13.47
CA LYS A 263 14.41 27.76 13.17
C LYS A 263 15.31 26.90 14.07
N ASP A 264 14.82 26.50 15.25
CA ASP A 264 15.58 25.63 16.15
C ASP A 264 15.70 24.22 15.58
N ILE A 265 14.61 23.67 15.05
CA ILE A 265 14.62 22.35 14.37
C ILE A 265 15.53 22.40 13.13
N TYR A 266 15.47 23.48 12.35
CA TYR A 266 16.34 23.68 11.19
C TYR A 266 17.82 23.67 11.59
N SER A 267 18.18 24.49 12.58
CA SER A 267 19.57 24.65 13.05
C SER A 267 20.09 23.35 13.68
N GLN A 268 19.24 22.64 14.44
CA GLN A 268 19.59 21.35 15.04
C GLN A 268 19.80 20.26 13.98
N PHE A 269 19.01 20.24 12.91
CA PHE A 269 19.20 19.32 11.79
C PHE A 269 20.55 19.57 11.09
N TRP A 270 20.83 20.82 10.73
CA TRP A 270 22.03 21.17 9.97
C TRP A 270 23.32 21.19 10.80
N LYS A 271 23.23 21.29 12.13
CA LYS A 271 24.37 21.11 13.04
C LYS A 271 25.07 19.76 12.88
N LEU A 272 24.38 18.76 12.34
CA LEU A 272 24.92 17.41 12.12
C LEU A 272 25.81 17.29 10.87
N TYR A 273 25.70 18.21 9.91
CA TYR A 273 26.32 18.08 8.59
C TYR A 273 27.17 19.30 8.23
N LYS A 274 28.27 19.07 7.51
CA LYS A 274 29.15 20.15 7.05
C LYS A 274 28.62 20.66 5.72
N ARG A 275 28.12 21.89 5.70
CA ARG A 275 27.67 22.59 4.50
C ARG A 275 28.68 23.66 4.07
N PRO A 276 28.86 23.91 2.77
CA PRO A 276 28.26 23.19 1.64
C PRO A 276 28.92 21.80 1.42
N PRO A 277 28.38 20.94 0.51
CA PRO A 277 29.02 19.68 0.13
C PRO A 277 30.46 19.85 -0.33
N LEU A 278 31.23 18.76 -0.26
CA LEU A 278 32.61 18.71 -0.76
C LEU A 278 32.67 19.22 -2.20
N LYS A 279 33.60 20.16 -2.45
CA LYS A 279 33.68 20.93 -3.70
C LYS A 279 33.69 20.06 -4.96
N GLU A 280 34.39 18.93 -4.91
CA GLU A 280 34.49 17.94 -6.00
C GLU A 280 33.17 17.21 -6.34
N PHE A 281 32.18 17.22 -5.44
CA PHE A 281 30.87 16.57 -5.65
C PHE A 281 29.72 17.54 -5.87
N GLN A 282 29.97 18.85 -5.80
CA GLN A 282 28.93 19.86 -5.95
C GLN A 282 28.26 19.82 -7.33
N ASP A 283 29.06 19.70 -8.40
CA ASP A 283 28.51 19.62 -9.76
C ASP A 283 27.77 18.31 -9.99
N TYR A 284 28.31 17.19 -9.48
CA TYR A 284 27.62 15.89 -9.50
C TYR A 284 26.24 15.95 -8.82
N ILE A 285 26.14 16.53 -7.63
CA ILE A 285 24.86 16.63 -6.88
C ILE A 285 23.82 17.46 -7.67
N ILE A 286 24.27 18.49 -8.38
CA ILE A 286 23.41 19.35 -9.19
C ILE A 286 22.97 18.66 -10.49
N GLU A 287 23.91 18.05 -11.20
CA GLU A 287 23.64 17.23 -12.39
C GLU A 287 22.73 16.06 -12.07
N ARG A 288 22.82 15.52 -10.85
CA ARG A 288 22.03 14.41 -10.30
C ARG A 288 20.86 14.84 -9.43
N ARG A 289 20.35 16.07 -9.60
CA ARG A 289 19.11 16.55 -8.95
C ARG A 289 17.92 15.60 -9.18
N ASP A 290 17.93 14.86 -10.28
CA ASP A 290 16.94 13.82 -10.60
C ASP A 290 16.91 12.66 -9.58
N LEU A 291 17.99 12.44 -8.82
CA LEU A 291 18.04 11.49 -7.70
C LEU A 291 17.31 11.98 -6.45
N LEU A 292 17.19 13.30 -6.30
CA LEU A 292 16.47 13.97 -5.21
C LEU A 292 15.01 14.21 -5.58
N THR A 293 14.61 13.82 -6.78
CA THR A 293 13.23 13.98 -7.23
C THR A 293 12.32 13.14 -6.32
N PRO A 294 11.29 13.74 -5.71
CA PRO A 294 10.29 13.02 -4.94
C PRO A 294 9.84 11.79 -5.72
N GLN A 295 9.67 10.67 -5.03
CA GLN A 295 9.17 9.43 -5.63
C GLN A 295 7.93 9.71 -6.49
N ASP A 296 7.17 10.74 -6.11
CA ASP A 296 5.98 11.31 -6.74
C ASP A 296 6.11 12.22 -7.97
N ILE A 297 7.30 12.34 -8.54
CA ILE A 297 7.51 13.01 -9.83
C ILE A 297 8.08 12.06 -10.89
N ARG A 298 8.61 10.91 -10.46
CA ARG A 298 8.71 9.70 -11.30
C ARG A 298 7.33 9.10 -11.62
N GLU A 299 6.28 9.52 -10.90
CA GLU A 299 4.88 9.07 -11.05
C GLU A 299 4.11 9.67 -12.24
N ARG A 300 4.72 10.54 -13.05
CA ARG A 300 4.02 11.12 -14.22
C ARG A 300 4.11 10.30 -15.51
N LYS A 301 4.77 9.14 -15.50
CA LYS A 301 4.81 8.26 -16.67
C LYS A 301 4.57 6.80 -16.32
N GLY A 302 3.38 6.48 -15.78
CA GLY A 302 2.72 5.17 -15.95
C GLY A 302 3.42 3.91 -15.43
N ALA A 303 4.65 3.97 -14.93
CA ALA A 303 5.38 2.85 -14.36
C ALA A 303 4.96 2.67 -12.89
N PHE A 304 4.23 1.59 -12.61
CA PHE A 304 3.83 1.23 -11.26
C PHE A 304 5.07 0.70 -10.52
N PHE A 305 5.53 1.42 -9.50
CA PHE A 305 6.63 0.96 -8.65
C PHE A 305 6.18 -0.25 -7.83
N THR A 306 6.92 -1.37 -7.94
CA THR A 306 6.70 -2.55 -7.10
C THR A 306 7.52 -2.42 -5.82
N PRO A 307 6.88 -2.37 -4.63
CA PRO A 307 7.56 -2.33 -3.35
C PRO A 307 8.53 -3.50 -3.16
N ARG A 308 9.71 -3.23 -2.61
CA ARG A 308 10.77 -4.23 -2.40
C ARG A 308 10.30 -5.48 -1.65
N ILE A 309 9.46 -5.30 -0.64
CA ILE A 309 8.88 -6.39 0.15
C ILE A 309 8.10 -7.39 -0.73
N TRP A 310 7.39 -6.91 -1.76
CA TRP A 310 6.68 -7.77 -2.71
C TRP A 310 7.59 -8.36 -3.77
N VAL A 311 8.66 -7.66 -4.14
CA VAL A 311 9.70 -8.18 -5.04
C VAL A 311 10.42 -9.38 -4.42
N GLU A 312 10.80 -9.28 -3.15
CA GLU A 312 11.46 -10.36 -2.41
C GLU A 312 10.52 -11.56 -2.27
N LEU A 313 9.25 -11.33 -1.92
CA LEU A 313 8.24 -12.38 -1.84
C LEU A 313 7.96 -13.06 -3.20
N SER A 314 7.85 -12.31 -4.30
CA SER A 314 7.64 -12.91 -5.62
C SER A 314 8.83 -13.74 -6.10
N GLN A 315 10.06 -13.32 -5.80
CA GLN A 315 11.25 -14.12 -6.09
C GLN A 315 11.32 -15.40 -5.25
N LYS A 316 10.84 -15.38 -4.00
CA LYS A 316 10.67 -16.58 -3.19
C LYS A 316 9.68 -17.55 -3.86
N TYR A 317 8.52 -17.07 -4.31
CA TYR A 317 7.54 -17.93 -5.02
C TYR A 317 8.08 -18.50 -6.34
N LEU A 318 8.90 -17.73 -7.07
CA LEU A 318 9.61 -18.21 -8.24
C LEU A 318 10.61 -19.32 -7.89
N THR A 319 11.35 -19.14 -6.79
CA THR A 319 12.29 -20.15 -6.27
C THR A 319 11.57 -21.43 -5.86
N ASP A 320 10.45 -21.31 -5.14
CA ASP A 320 9.64 -22.46 -4.71
C ASP A 320 9.06 -23.26 -5.89
N TYR A 321 8.80 -22.60 -7.03
CA TYR A 321 8.22 -23.24 -8.22
C TYR A 321 9.26 -23.73 -9.23
N LEU A 322 10.32 -22.97 -9.48
CA LEU A 322 11.34 -23.25 -10.51
C LEU A 322 12.61 -23.92 -9.94
N GLY A 323 12.80 -23.91 -8.62
CA GLY A 323 13.98 -24.44 -7.92
C GLY A 323 15.03 -23.36 -7.57
N GLU A 324 15.97 -23.70 -6.68
CA GLU A 324 16.98 -22.75 -6.15
C GLU A 324 17.87 -22.10 -7.22
N ASN A 325 18.15 -22.82 -8.30
CA ASN A 325 19.04 -22.37 -9.38
C ASN A 325 18.31 -21.68 -10.54
N TRP A 326 17.03 -21.30 -10.36
CA TRP A 326 16.21 -20.80 -11.46
C TRP A 326 16.78 -19.57 -12.17
N GLN A 327 17.56 -18.73 -11.48
CA GLN A 327 18.18 -17.54 -12.08
C GLN A 327 19.32 -17.89 -13.06
N ASP A 328 19.92 -19.07 -12.93
CA ASP A 328 20.92 -19.59 -13.87
C ASP A 328 20.26 -20.42 -14.97
N ASP A 329 19.22 -21.18 -14.61
CA ASP A 329 18.51 -22.09 -15.52
C ASP A 329 17.53 -21.39 -16.46
N TYR A 330 17.12 -20.17 -16.14
CA TYR A 330 16.11 -19.41 -16.89
C TYR A 330 16.59 -18.01 -17.27
N THR A 331 16.21 -17.58 -18.46
CA THR A 331 16.25 -16.17 -18.86
C THR A 331 15.02 -15.44 -18.30
N ILE A 332 15.23 -14.24 -17.80
CA ILE A 332 14.21 -13.37 -17.21
C ILE A 332 14.05 -12.16 -18.11
N TRP A 333 12.81 -11.84 -18.48
CA TRP A 333 12.50 -10.60 -19.18
C TRP A 333 11.34 -9.87 -18.49
N ASP A 334 11.63 -8.67 -18.00
CA ASP A 334 10.60 -7.72 -17.60
C ASP A 334 10.31 -6.78 -18.77
N CYS A 335 9.16 -6.98 -19.42
CA CYS A 335 8.74 -6.19 -20.57
C CYS A 335 7.99 -4.89 -20.22
N ALA A 336 7.83 -4.61 -18.92
CA ALA A 336 7.22 -3.39 -18.37
C ALA A 336 8.04 -2.86 -17.17
N ALA A 337 9.36 -2.85 -17.32
CA ALA A 337 10.30 -2.73 -16.21
C ALA A 337 10.22 -1.41 -15.43
N GLY A 338 9.70 -0.35 -16.06
CA GLY A 338 9.84 1.01 -15.52
C GLY A 338 11.30 1.28 -15.20
N THR A 339 11.59 1.71 -13.98
CA THR A 339 12.98 1.94 -13.51
C THR A 339 13.70 0.69 -13.01
N GLY A 340 13.15 -0.52 -13.22
CA GLY A 340 13.80 -1.81 -12.95
C GLY A 340 13.68 -2.31 -11.51
N ASN A 341 12.68 -1.85 -10.74
CA ASN A 341 12.58 -2.22 -9.31
C ASN A 341 12.22 -3.69 -9.08
N LEU A 342 11.43 -4.28 -9.98
CA LEU A 342 11.05 -5.70 -9.91
C LEU A 342 12.26 -6.65 -10.09
N LEU A 343 13.30 -6.16 -10.78
CA LEU A 343 14.53 -6.90 -11.06
C LEU A 343 15.56 -6.82 -9.91
N ALA A 344 15.29 -6.03 -8.87
CA ALA A 344 16.19 -5.90 -7.73
C ALA A 344 16.33 -7.23 -6.98
N GLY A 345 17.57 -7.61 -6.63
CA GLY A 345 17.87 -8.86 -5.94
C GLY A 345 18.20 -10.05 -6.85
N LEU A 346 18.00 -9.92 -8.17
CA LEU A 346 18.44 -10.93 -9.12
C LEU A 346 19.96 -10.92 -9.30
N THR A 347 20.57 -12.10 -9.38
CA THR A 347 22.02 -12.33 -9.24
C THR A 347 22.73 -12.64 -10.55
N ASN A 348 22.06 -13.17 -11.56
CA ASN A 348 22.67 -13.48 -12.86
C ASN A 348 22.31 -12.45 -13.93
N LYS A 349 23.06 -11.33 -14.00
CA LYS A 349 22.84 -10.25 -14.97
C LYS A 349 22.86 -10.66 -16.44
N TYR A 350 23.51 -11.79 -16.78
CA TYR A 350 23.57 -12.29 -18.15
C TYR A 350 22.24 -12.90 -18.61
N ASN A 351 21.38 -13.28 -17.66
CA ASN A 351 20.07 -13.85 -17.92
C ASN A 351 18.94 -12.83 -17.79
N ILE A 352 19.21 -11.55 -17.49
CA ILE A 352 18.17 -10.55 -17.23
C ILE A 352 18.05 -9.56 -18.39
N TYR A 353 16.83 -9.39 -18.88
CA TYR A 353 16.43 -8.37 -19.85
C TYR A 353 15.38 -7.45 -19.24
N ALA A 354 15.48 -6.16 -19.54
CA ALA A 354 14.54 -5.15 -19.07
C ALA A 354 14.14 -4.25 -20.23
N SER A 355 12.84 -4.07 -20.44
CA SER A 355 12.33 -3.11 -21.41
C SER A 355 11.17 -2.30 -20.87
N THR A 356 11.06 -1.07 -21.35
CA THR A 356 10.02 -0.13 -20.95
C THR A 356 9.69 0.82 -22.10
N LEU A 357 8.50 1.40 -22.07
CA LEU A 357 8.02 2.33 -23.09
C LEU A 357 8.83 3.63 -23.11
N ASP A 358 9.25 4.12 -21.93
CA ASP A 358 9.88 5.43 -21.80
C ASP A 358 11.41 5.35 -21.79
N GLN A 359 12.05 6.11 -22.68
CA GLN A 359 13.52 6.22 -22.73
C GLN A 359 14.10 6.79 -21.43
N ALA A 360 13.36 7.61 -20.68
CA ALA A 360 13.86 8.13 -19.40
C ALA A 360 14.05 7.01 -18.36
N ASP A 361 13.14 6.04 -18.31
CA ASP A 361 13.26 4.88 -17.43
C ASP A 361 14.45 3.98 -17.80
N VAL A 362 14.70 3.81 -19.12
CA VAL A 362 15.89 3.13 -19.64
C VAL A 362 17.17 3.82 -19.17
N ASN A 363 17.22 5.15 -19.28
CA ASN A 363 18.37 5.94 -18.83
C ASN A 363 18.60 5.79 -17.33
N VAL A 364 17.53 5.78 -16.50
CA VAL A 364 17.64 5.51 -15.05
C VAL A 364 18.20 4.12 -14.78
N MET A 365 17.78 3.09 -15.51
CA MET A 365 18.35 1.75 -15.36
C MET A 365 19.81 1.67 -15.82
N HIS A 366 20.19 2.33 -16.91
CA HIS A 366 21.58 2.43 -17.36
C HIS A 366 22.47 3.13 -16.33
N GLU A 367 21.96 4.19 -15.73
CA GLU A 367 22.65 4.89 -14.67
C GLU A 367 22.81 4.01 -13.43
N ARG A 368 21.76 3.29 -13.02
CA ARG A 368 21.86 2.29 -11.94
C ARG A 368 22.95 1.26 -12.25
N ILE A 369 23.06 0.80 -13.50
CA ILE A 369 24.13 -0.12 -13.94
C ILE A 369 25.51 0.51 -13.78
N GLU A 370 25.69 1.76 -14.19
CA GLU A 370 26.95 2.50 -14.01
C GLU A 370 27.32 2.67 -12.52
N HIS A 371 26.32 2.61 -11.64
CA HIS A 371 26.46 2.64 -10.19
C HIS A 371 26.31 1.24 -9.54
N GLY A 372 26.57 0.17 -10.29
CA GLY A 372 26.62 -1.19 -9.76
C GLY A 372 25.24 -1.81 -9.48
N ALA A 373 24.28 -1.62 -10.38
CA ALA A 373 23.13 -2.50 -10.47
C ALA A 373 23.49 -3.71 -11.33
N ASN A 374 23.05 -4.89 -10.89
CA ASN A 374 23.35 -6.16 -11.53
C ASN A 374 22.50 -6.42 -12.79
N LEU A 375 22.65 -5.55 -13.78
CA LEU A 375 22.01 -5.63 -15.10
C LEU A 375 23.08 -5.34 -16.18
N LEU A 376 22.88 -5.87 -17.38
CA LEU A 376 23.75 -5.53 -18.52
C LEU A 376 23.17 -4.35 -19.29
N LYS A 377 24.01 -3.35 -19.58
CA LYS A 377 23.60 -2.15 -20.33
C LYS A 377 22.92 -2.53 -21.66
N ASN A 378 23.46 -3.52 -22.37
CA ASN A 378 22.90 -3.99 -23.64
C ASN A 378 21.60 -4.82 -23.52
N HIS A 379 21.20 -5.19 -22.30
CA HIS A 379 19.96 -5.93 -22.03
C HIS A 379 18.83 -5.01 -21.52
N VAL A 380 19.13 -3.72 -21.37
CA VAL A 380 18.17 -2.69 -20.99
C VAL A 380 17.88 -1.83 -22.22
N PHE A 381 16.63 -1.75 -22.67
CA PHE A 381 16.30 -1.08 -23.93
C PHE A 381 14.87 -0.53 -23.94
N GLN A 382 14.63 0.49 -24.76
CA GLN A 382 13.28 1.01 -24.97
C GLN A 382 12.51 0.08 -25.90
N PHE A 383 11.28 -0.29 -25.51
CA PHE A 383 10.40 -1.13 -26.32
C PHE A 383 8.93 -0.88 -25.97
N ASP A 384 8.12 -0.53 -26.96
CA ASP A 384 6.67 -0.48 -26.79
C ASP A 384 6.09 -1.89 -26.90
N PHE A 385 5.94 -2.56 -25.75
CA PHE A 385 5.46 -3.94 -25.71
C PHE A 385 4.05 -4.17 -26.27
N LEU A 386 3.25 -3.14 -26.56
CA LEU A 386 1.94 -3.33 -27.20
C LEU A 386 1.91 -2.88 -28.67
N ASN A 387 2.97 -2.27 -29.20
CA ASN A 387 2.98 -1.75 -30.57
C ASN A 387 4.20 -2.16 -31.41
N ASP A 388 5.36 -2.36 -30.78
CA ASP A 388 6.60 -2.66 -31.49
C ASP A 388 6.66 -4.12 -31.95
N ASP A 389 7.29 -4.34 -33.10
CA ASP A 389 7.58 -5.66 -33.63
C ASP A 389 8.77 -6.30 -32.90
N PHE A 390 8.74 -7.61 -32.66
CA PHE A 390 9.81 -8.31 -31.94
C PHE A 390 11.17 -8.31 -32.68
N THR A 391 11.20 -7.97 -33.97
CA THR A 391 12.45 -7.71 -34.72
C THR A 391 13.27 -6.52 -34.16
N LYS A 392 12.67 -5.66 -33.33
CA LYS A 392 13.37 -4.56 -32.64
C LYS A 392 14.04 -4.97 -31.33
N LEU A 393 13.82 -6.19 -30.84
CA LEU A 393 14.46 -6.66 -29.62
C LEU A 393 15.98 -6.82 -29.83
N PRO A 394 16.81 -6.79 -28.77
CA PRO A 394 18.22 -7.17 -28.89
C PRO A 394 18.35 -8.56 -29.52
N GLN A 395 19.36 -8.76 -30.37
CA GLN A 395 19.52 -10.02 -31.11
C GLN A 395 19.55 -11.24 -30.18
N SER A 396 20.22 -11.14 -29.03
CA SER A 396 20.28 -12.23 -28.05
C SER A 396 18.91 -12.61 -27.48
N LEU A 397 17.99 -11.65 -27.31
CA LEU A 397 16.62 -11.93 -26.88
C LEU A 397 15.78 -12.49 -28.04
N GLN A 398 15.98 -12.01 -29.27
CA GLN A 398 15.35 -12.60 -30.47
C GLN A 398 15.71 -14.08 -30.62
N ASP A 399 16.98 -14.43 -30.41
CA ASP A 399 17.48 -15.81 -30.47
C ASP A 399 16.84 -16.71 -29.41
N ILE A 400 16.32 -16.15 -28.32
CA ILE A 400 15.60 -16.87 -27.26
C ILE A 400 14.13 -17.00 -27.63
N ILE A 401 13.45 -15.91 -28.01
CA ILE A 401 12.00 -15.94 -28.29
C ILE A 401 11.63 -16.68 -29.58
N ASN A 402 12.57 -16.83 -30.52
CA ASN A 402 12.36 -17.55 -31.77
C ASN A 402 12.76 -19.04 -31.69
N ASP A 403 13.39 -19.47 -30.59
CA ASP A 403 13.79 -20.84 -30.34
C ASP A 403 12.83 -21.49 -29.31
N GLU A 404 12.23 -22.63 -29.68
CA GLU A 404 11.23 -23.27 -28.83
C GLU A 404 11.80 -23.77 -27.49
N GLU A 405 12.99 -24.36 -27.48
CA GLU A 405 13.59 -24.92 -26.27
C GLU A 405 14.10 -23.80 -25.35
N LYS A 406 14.68 -22.74 -25.91
CA LYS A 406 15.06 -21.56 -25.12
C LYS A 406 13.85 -20.84 -24.56
N ARG A 407 12.75 -20.71 -25.32
CA ARG A 407 11.49 -20.15 -24.81
C ARG A 407 10.92 -20.90 -23.61
N LYS A 408 11.06 -22.24 -23.56
CA LYS A 408 10.63 -23.03 -22.39
C LYS A 408 11.37 -22.64 -21.11
N LYS A 409 12.55 -22.03 -21.26
CA LYS A 409 13.41 -21.48 -20.21
C LYS A 409 13.36 -19.95 -20.12
N LEU A 410 12.34 -19.31 -20.68
CA LEU A 410 12.08 -17.88 -20.53
C LEU A 410 10.98 -17.63 -19.49
N VAL A 411 11.25 -16.75 -18.53
CA VAL A 411 10.28 -16.22 -17.56
C VAL A 411 10.00 -14.75 -17.90
N ILE A 412 8.77 -14.45 -18.30
CA ILE A 412 8.30 -13.08 -18.41
C ILE A 412 7.86 -12.64 -17.00
N TYR A 413 8.66 -11.80 -16.35
CA TYR A 413 8.51 -11.39 -14.95
C TYR A 413 8.16 -9.91 -14.87
N LEU A 414 6.92 -9.56 -14.55
CA LEU A 414 6.40 -8.21 -14.80
C LEU A 414 5.36 -7.71 -13.80
N ASN A 415 5.27 -6.39 -13.66
CA ASN A 415 4.16 -5.69 -13.03
C ASN A 415 3.50 -4.74 -14.05
N PRO A 416 2.60 -5.24 -14.92
CA PRO A 416 2.02 -4.47 -16.01
C PRO A 416 1.09 -3.37 -15.50
N PRO A 417 0.83 -2.33 -16.31
CA PRO A 417 -0.01 -1.22 -15.89
C PRO A 417 -1.49 -1.60 -15.66
N TYR A 418 -2.07 -1.11 -14.56
CA TYR A 418 -3.47 -1.38 -14.15
C TYR A 418 -4.52 -0.41 -14.73
N ALA A 419 -4.21 0.28 -15.83
CA ALA A 419 -5.12 1.27 -16.38
C ALA A 419 -6.33 0.62 -17.08
N GLU A 420 -7.52 0.87 -16.54
CA GLU A 420 -8.81 0.54 -17.18
C GLU A 420 -9.26 1.69 -18.10
N GLY A 421 -9.82 1.37 -19.27
CA GLY A 421 -10.33 2.34 -20.25
C GLY A 421 -11.49 3.22 -19.76
N GLY A 422 -12.22 2.81 -18.72
CA GLY A 422 -13.31 3.58 -18.10
C GLY A 422 -12.79 4.61 -17.09
N SER A 423 -13.27 5.86 -17.16
CA SER A 423 -12.92 6.88 -16.15
C SER A 423 -13.89 6.87 -14.97
N SER A 424 -13.41 7.13 -13.74
CA SER A 424 -14.27 7.26 -12.55
C SER A 424 -15.31 8.39 -12.70
N LYS A 425 -15.04 9.37 -13.57
CA LYS A 425 -15.96 10.45 -13.97
C LYS A 425 -17.13 9.98 -14.85
N GLN A 426 -17.07 8.77 -15.42
CA GLN A 426 -18.24 8.16 -16.07
C GLN A 426 -19.33 7.79 -15.06
N LYS A 427 -18.97 7.52 -13.79
CA LYS A 427 -19.96 7.28 -12.72
C LYS A 427 -20.83 8.52 -12.45
N THR A 428 -20.37 9.71 -12.82
CA THR A 428 -21.09 10.99 -12.72
C THR A 428 -21.61 11.50 -14.06
N GLY A 429 -21.49 10.73 -15.14
CA GLY A 429 -21.97 11.12 -16.48
C GLY A 429 -21.11 12.17 -17.20
N THR A 430 -19.91 12.50 -16.69
CA THR A 430 -19.10 13.65 -17.15
C THR A 430 -17.68 13.25 -17.56
N GLY A 431 -17.44 11.99 -17.95
CA GLY A 431 -16.09 11.46 -18.19
C GLY A 431 -15.90 10.85 -19.57
N ASP A 432 -14.88 11.31 -20.30
CA ASP A 432 -14.38 10.64 -21.50
C ASP A 432 -13.70 9.29 -21.14
N TYR A 433 -13.58 8.40 -22.13
CA TYR A 433 -12.73 7.21 -22.02
C TYR A 433 -11.27 7.63 -21.83
N LYS A 434 -10.49 6.86 -21.06
CA LYS A 434 -9.05 7.13 -20.93
C LYS A 434 -8.35 6.87 -22.27
N LYS A 435 -7.72 7.90 -22.83
CA LYS A 435 -6.85 7.80 -24.01
C LYS A 435 -5.70 6.82 -23.74
N GLY A 436 -5.30 6.02 -24.74
CA GLY A 436 -4.17 5.09 -24.67
C GLY A 436 -4.48 3.60 -24.37
N VAL A 437 -5.61 3.24 -23.75
CA VAL A 437 -5.93 1.81 -23.48
C VAL A 437 -6.46 1.10 -24.73
N ASN A 438 -7.22 1.82 -25.56
CA ASN A 438 -7.83 1.29 -26.78
C ASN A 438 -7.05 1.66 -28.05
N GLU A 439 -5.86 2.26 -27.92
CA GLU A 439 -5.09 2.84 -29.02
C GLU A 439 -3.75 2.10 -29.18
N ASN A 440 -3.78 0.77 -29.27
CA ASN A 440 -2.58 -0.04 -29.51
C ASN A 440 -2.87 -1.28 -30.38
N LYS A 441 -1.82 -1.83 -31.01
CA LYS A 441 -1.97 -2.95 -31.95
C LYS A 441 -2.49 -4.24 -31.31
N ILE A 442 -2.13 -4.52 -30.06
CA ILE A 442 -2.58 -5.73 -29.36
C ILE A 442 -4.06 -5.66 -29.01
N HIS A 443 -4.55 -4.48 -28.61
CA HIS A 443 -5.97 -4.21 -28.43
C HIS A 443 -6.76 -4.58 -29.69
N ASP A 444 -6.32 -4.12 -30.86
CA ASP A 444 -7.03 -4.37 -32.11
C ASP A 444 -6.89 -5.83 -32.57
N LYS A 445 -5.69 -6.39 -32.49
CA LYS A 445 -5.39 -7.76 -32.94
C LYS A 445 -6.12 -8.84 -32.14
N TYR A 446 -6.29 -8.65 -30.84
CA TYR A 446 -6.88 -9.64 -29.95
C TYR A 446 -8.26 -9.23 -29.41
N HIS A 447 -8.90 -8.23 -30.01
CA HIS A 447 -10.21 -7.72 -29.60
C HIS A 447 -11.23 -8.84 -29.35
N ASP A 448 -11.41 -9.74 -30.32
CA ASP A 448 -12.39 -10.83 -30.26
C ASP A 448 -12.06 -11.88 -29.19
N LYS A 449 -10.77 -12.04 -28.83
CA LYS A 449 -10.34 -13.00 -27.81
C LYS A 449 -10.41 -12.42 -26.41
N LEU A 450 -10.18 -11.11 -26.26
CA LEU A 450 -10.12 -10.44 -24.96
C LEU A 450 -11.49 -9.86 -24.55
N SER A 451 -12.34 -9.48 -25.52
CA SER A 451 -13.70 -8.98 -25.29
C SER A 451 -13.73 -7.88 -24.23
N GLY A 452 -14.51 -8.04 -23.14
CA GLY A 452 -14.54 -7.11 -22.02
C GLY A 452 -13.17 -6.89 -21.34
N GLY A 453 -12.31 -7.91 -21.33
CA GLY A 453 -10.94 -7.84 -20.82
C GLY A 453 -10.00 -6.98 -21.67
N ASN A 454 -10.36 -6.69 -22.93
CA ASN A 454 -9.57 -5.83 -23.81
C ASN A 454 -9.44 -4.39 -23.30
N ARG A 455 -10.27 -3.99 -22.33
CA ARG A 455 -10.26 -2.65 -21.71
C ARG A 455 -9.23 -2.51 -20.59
N GLU A 456 -8.39 -3.52 -20.38
CA GLU A 456 -7.39 -3.59 -19.32
C GLU A 456 -6.01 -3.86 -19.92
N LEU A 457 -5.07 -2.93 -19.71
CA LEU A 457 -3.73 -3.07 -20.29
C LEU A 457 -3.01 -4.34 -19.84
N PHE A 458 -3.07 -4.71 -18.56
CA PHE A 458 -2.44 -5.94 -18.08
C PHE A 458 -2.97 -7.20 -18.80
N ALA A 459 -4.24 -7.23 -19.19
CA ALA A 459 -4.81 -8.34 -19.94
C ALA A 459 -4.26 -8.39 -21.38
N GLN A 460 -4.05 -7.23 -22.00
CA GLN A 460 -3.41 -7.13 -23.32
C GLN A 460 -1.95 -7.59 -23.27
N PHE A 461 -1.19 -7.23 -22.23
CA PHE A 461 0.17 -7.74 -22.00
C PHE A 461 0.18 -9.27 -21.93
N LEU A 462 -0.67 -9.86 -21.09
CA LEU A 462 -0.77 -11.32 -20.95
C LEU A 462 -1.20 -12.00 -22.26
N ALA A 463 -2.10 -11.39 -23.01
CA ALA A 463 -2.52 -11.89 -24.31
C ALA A 463 -1.35 -11.95 -25.29
N ARG A 464 -0.57 -10.87 -25.41
CA ARG A 464 0.60 -10.82 -26.28
C ARG A 464 1.62 -11.89 -25.89
N ILE A 465 1.94 -12.00 -24.60
CA ILE A 465 2.87 -13.02 -24.10
C ILE A 465 2.38 -14.42 -24.48
N TYR A 466 1.13 -14.75 -24.17
CA TYR A 466 0.59 -16.08 -24.38
C TYR A 466 0.45 -16.46 -25.86
N PHE A 467 0.03 -15.53 -26.72
CA PHE A 467 -0.20 -15.83 -28.14
C PHE A 467 1.04 -15.64 -29.03
N GLU A 468 2.00 -14.79 -28.65
CA GLU A 468 3.18 -14.48 -29.47
C GLU A 468 4.48 -15.01 -28.90
N ILE A 469 4.53 -15.36 -27.60
CA ILE A 469 5.70 -15.97 -26.93
C ILE A 469 5.26 -17.29 -26.26
N PRO A 470 4.75 -18.26 -27.05
CA PRO A 470 4.23 -19.50 -26.49
C PRO A 470 5.34 -20.27 -25.77
N ASN A 471 4.93 -21.15 -24.86
CA ASN A 471 5.80 -22.04 -24.09
C ASN A 471 6.67 -21.37 -22.99
N SER A 472 6.64 -20.05 -22.87
CA SER A 472 7.27 -19.30 -21.78
C SER A 472 6.55 -19.48 -20.43
N LYS A 473 7.21 -19.07 -19.33
CA LYS A 473 6.57 -18.88 -18.02
C LYS A 473 6.18 -17.43 -17.86
N ILE A 474 5.09 -17.17 -17.16
CA ILE A 474 4.67 -15.80 -16.82
C ILE A 474 4.63 -15.69 -15.30
N ALA A 475 5.21 -14.64 -14.75
CA ALA A 475 5.20 -14.33 -13.33
C ALA A 475 4.80 -12.87 -13.18
N GLU A 476 3.56 -12.61 -12.76
CA GLU A 476 2.96 -11.28 -12.93
C GLU A 476 2.15 -10.79 -11.74
N PHE A 477 2.25 -9.49 -11.47
CA PHE A 477 1.36 -8.78 -10.56
C PHE A 477 0.18 -8.17 -11.32
N SER A 478 -1.05 -8.49 -10.91
CA SER A 478 -2.24 -7.81 -11.42
C SER A 478 -3.44 -7.95 -10.50
N THR A 479 -4.53 -7.24 -10.82
CA THR A 479 -5.82 -7.47 -10.15
C THR A 479 -6.33 -8.90 -10.41
N LEU A 480 -7.32 -9.36 -9.64
CA LEU A 480 -7.90 -10.70 -9.83
C LEU A 480 -8.96 -10.77 -10.95
N LYS A 481 -9.14 -9.72 -11.77
CA LYS A 481 -10.20 -9.67 -12.79
C LYS A 481 -10.08 -10.82 -13.81
N ILE A 482 -8.87 -11.16 -14.26
CA ILE A 482 -8.65 -12.27 -15.21
C ILE A 482 -9.12 -13.62 -14.66
N LEU A 483 -9.06 -13.81 -13.34
CA LEU A 483 -9.52 -15.04 -12.68
C LEU A 483 -11.02 -15.01 -12.40
N GLN A 484 -11.54 -13.91 -11.82
CA GLN A 484 -12.85 -13.92 -11.15
C GLN A 484 -13.94 -13.05 -11.83
N SER A 485 -13.58 -12.15 -12.75
CA SER A 485 -14.55 -11.20 -13.32
C SER A 485 -15.43 -11.85 -14.38
N SER A 486 -16.73 -11.53 -14.38
CA SER A 486 -17.67 -11.92 -15.43
C SER A 486 -17.36 -11.30 -16.79
N HIS A 487 -16.63 -10.17 -16.84
CA HIS A 487 -16.21 -9.54 -18.10
C HIS A 487 -15.02 -10.23 -18.76
N PHE A 488 -14.42 -11.23 -18.10
CA PHE A 488 -13.24 -11.97 -18.55
C PHE A 488 -13.55 -13.42 -18.92
N LEU A 489 -14.83 -13.78 -19.11
CA LEU A 489 -15.24 -15.12 -19.54
C LEU A 489 -14.60 -15.51 -20.87
N ASP A 490 -14.74 -14.66 -21.90
CA ASP A 490 -14.14 -14.91 -23.22
C ASP A 490 -12.61 -14.96 -23.15
N PHE A 491 -12.00 -14.11 -22.32
CA PHE A 491 -10.55 -14.15 -22.05
C PHE A 491 -10.13 -15.53 -21.55
N ARG A 492 -10.79 -16.08 -20.54
CA ARG A 492 -10.48 -17.40 -19.96
C ARG A 492 -10.76 -18.56 -20.91
N GLN A 493 -11.65 -18.37 -21.90
CA GLN A 493 -11.84 -19.36 -22.96
C GLN A 493 -10.62 -19.50 -23.88
N HIS A 494 -9.86 -18.41 -24.08
CA HIS A 494 -8.72 -18.37 -25.00
C HIS A 494 -7.36 -18.43 -24.30
N PHE A 495 -7.21 -17.75 -23.17
CA PHE A 495 -6.03 -17.80 -22.30
C PHE A 495 -6.11 -19.05 -21.42
N ARG A 496 -5.47 -20.12 -21.88
CA ARG A 496 -5.50 -21.45 -21.23
C ARG A 496 -4.21 -21.80 -20.50
N ALA A 497 -3.35 -20.83 -20.19
CA ALA A 497 -2.15 -21.13 -19.42
C ALA A 497 -2.54 -21.68 -18.04
N LYS A 498 -1.87 -22.76 -17.60
CA LYS A 498 -2.09 -23.30 -16.26
C LYS A 498 -1.53 -22.34 -15.21
N ILE A 499 -2.33 -21.96 -14.23
CA ILE A 499 -1.86 -21.25 -13.04
C ILE A 499 -1.25 -22.23 -12.04
N GLU A 500 -0.07 -21.94 -11.51
CA GLU A 500 0.68 -22.89 -10.66
C GLU A 500 0.83 -22.37 -9.22
N LYS A 501 0.96 -21.06 -9.00
CA LYS A 501 1.09 -20.43 -7.66
C LYS A 501 0.49 -19.03 -7.62
N VAL A 502 -0.10 -18.65 -6.48
CA VAL A 502 -0.67 -17.31 -6.24
C VAL A 502 -0.46 -16.87 -4.80
N PHE A 503 -0.13 -15.58 -4.61
CA PHE A 503 -0.34 -14.90 -3.33
C PHE A 503 -1.04 -13.55 -3.51
N LEU A 504 -1.70 -13.07 -2.46
CA LEU A 504 -2.50 -11.85 -2.42
C LEU A 504 -1.94 -10.84 -1.42
N VAL A 505 -1.90 -9.57 -1.84
CA VAL A 505 -1.47 -8.44 -1.01
C VAL A 505 -2.42 -7.24 -1.17
N PRO A 506 -2.52 -6.34 -0.16
CA PRO A 506 -3.36 -5.15 -0.25
C PRO A 506 -2.84 -4.21 -1.34
N ALA A 507 -3.70 -3.78 -2.26
CA ALA A 507 -3.29 -2.96 -3.38
C ALA A 507 -2.72 -1.60 -2.96
N ASP A 508 -3.19 -1.04 -1.85
CA ASP A 508 -2.73 0.23 -1.28
C ASP A 508 -1.33 0.19 -0.64
N THR A 509 -0.59 -0.89 -0.87
CA THR A 509 0.84 -1.01 -0.61
C THR A 509 1.69 -0.69 -1.84
N PHE A 510 1.11 -0.70 -3.04
CA PHE A 510 1.78 -0.31 -4.28
C PHE A 510 1.67 1.22 -4.46
N ASP A 511 2.75 1.84 -4.92
CA ASP A 511 2.79 3.28 -5.12
C ASP A 511 1.67 3.70 -6.10
N ASN A 512 1.03 4.85 -5.83
CA ASN A 512 -0.09 5.40 -6.60
C ASN A 512 -1.40 4.62 -6.58
N VAL A 513 -1.48 3.51 -5.85
CA VAL A 513 -2.73 2.76 -5.73
C VAL A 513 -3.47 3.18 -4.47
N LYS A 514 -4.55 3.97 -4.64
CA LYS A 514 -5.42 4.40 -3.52
C LYS A 514 -6.62 3.49 -3.28
N GLY A 515 -6.78 2.44 -4.09
CA GLY A 515 -7.95 1.57 -4.05
C GLY A 515 -7.85 0.47 -2.99
N LYS A 516 -9.00 0.04 -2.48
CA LYS A 516 -9.12 -1.10 -1.55
C LYS A 516 -9.50 -2.36 -2.32
N PHE A 517 -8.50 -3.03 -2.88
CA PHE A 517 -8.67 -4.29 -3.61
C PHE A 517 -7.41 -5.16 -3.45
N PRO A 518 -7.41 -6.44 -3.85
CA PRO A 518 -6.23 -7.29 -3.78
C PRO A 518 -5.44 -7.17 -5.09
N ILE A 519 -4.12 -7.08 -4.98
CA ILE A 519 -3.20 -7.40 -6.06
C ILE A 519 -2.71 -8.82 -5.83
N GLY A 520 -2.74 -9.64 -6.87
CA GLY A 520 -2.20 -11.00 -6.83
C GLY A 520 -0.92 -11.09 -7.64
N PHE A 521 0.10 -11.74 -7.08
CA PHE A 521 1.22 -12.28 -7.86
C PHE A 521 0.86 -13.69 -8.33
N LYS A 522 0.97 -13.94 -9.63
CA LYS A 522 0.53 -15.19 -10.26
C LYS A 522 1.63 -15.76 -11.12
N ILE A 523 1.92 -17.05 -10.93
CA ILE A 523 2.84 -17.81 -11.78
C ILE A 523 2.02 -18.70 -12.72
N TRP A 524 2.23 -18.52 -14.02
CA TRP A 524 1.56 -19.23 -15.10
C TRP A 524 2.55 -20.06 -15.93
N ASN A 525 2.08 -21.21 -16.37
CA ASN A 525 2.79 -22.13 -17.23
C ASN A 525 2.08 -22.26 -18.57
N THR A 526 2.59 -21.58 -19.60
CA THR A 526 1.94 -21.55 -20.92
C THR A 526 2.14 -22.85 -21.71
N ASN A 527 3.06 -23.73 -21.30
CA ASN A 527 3.22 -25.07 -21.88
C ASN A 527 2.02 -26.00 -21.59
N LYS A 528 1.25 -25.69 -20.55
CA LYS A 528 0.11 -26.50 -20.12
C LYS A 528 -1.17 -25.74 -20.43
N LYS A 529 -2.10 -26.43 -21.08
CA LYS A 529 -3.45 -25.92 -21.32
C LYS A 529 -4.37 -26.39 -20.20
N ASP A 530 -5.03 -25.46 -19.53
CA ASP A 530 -5.92 -25.73 -18.41
C ASP A 530 -7.16 -24.83 -18.45
N ILE A 531 -8.29 -25.36 -17.96
CA ILE A 531 -9.52 -24.60 -17.76
C ILE A 531 -9.54 -24.19 -16.29
N PHE A 532 -9.21 -22.93 -16.02
CA PHE A 532 -9.19 -22.42 -14.65
C PHE A 532 -10.58 -22.56 -13.98
N LYS A 533 -10.65 -23.32 -12.88
CA LYS A 533 -11.83 -23.47 -12.03
C LYS A 533 -11.62 -22.78 -10.68
N GLU A 534 -10.54 -23.15 -10.00
CA GLU A 534 -10.17 -22.55 -8.73
C GLU A 534 -8.67 -22.68 -8.44
N ILE A 535 -8.17 -21.88 -7.50
CA ILE A 535 -6.83 -22.02 -6.91
C ILE A 535 -6.81 -21.47 -5.48
N GLU A 536 -6.12 -22.15 -4.58
CA GLU A 536 -5.81 -21.60 -3.26
C GLU A 536 -4.67 -20.57 -3.37
N ALA A 537 -4.87 -19.40 -2.78
CA ALA A 537 -3.91 -18.31 -2.74
C ALA A 537 -3.54 -17.95 -1.31
N ASP A 538 -2.25 -17.77 -1.04
CA ASP A 538 -1.76 -17.29 0.24
C ASP A 538 -2.07 -15.80 0.40
N ILE A 539 -2.39 -15.36 1.61
CA ILE A 539 -2.73 -13.97 1.92
C ILE A 539 -1.67 -13.39 2.83
N TYR A 540 -1.13 -12.23 2.44
CA TYR A 540 -0.20 -11.46 3.25
C TYR A 540 -0.80 -10.10 3.61
N ASP A 541 -0.52 -9.61 4.80
CA ASP A 541 -0.86 -8.25 5.21
C ASP A 541 0.15 -7.23 4.64
N LYS A 542 0.01 -5.95 5.02
CA LYS A 542 0.90 -4.87 4.54
C LYS A 542 2.36 -4.98 5.01
N LYS A 543 2.66 -5.88 5.94
CA LYS A 543 3.97 -6.09 6.57
C LYS A 543 4.56 -7.46 6.22
N GLU A 544 4.07 -8.10 5.15
CA GLU A 544 4.50 -9.45 4.72
C GLU A 544 4.22 -10.54 5.77
N SER A 545 3.31 -10.30 6.71
CA SER A 545 2.87 -11.34 7.62
C SER A 545 1.82 -12.20 6.91
N PHE A 546 2.05 -13.51 6.85
CA PHE A 546 1.05 -14.47 6.37
C PHE A 546 -0.16 -14.46 7.31
N ILE A 547 -1.36 -14.27 6.75
CA ILE A 547 -2.61 -14.14 7.52
C ILE A 547 -3.66 -15.20 7.15
N GLY A 548 -3.35 -16.13 6.25
CA GLY A 548 -4.21 -17.25 5.89
C GLY A 548 -4.23 -17.53 4.39
N THR A 549 -5.13 -18.42 3.96
CA THR A 549 -5.35 -18.76 2.56
C THR A 549 -6.77 -18.38 2.11
N LYS A 550 -6.96 -18.23 0.80
CA LYS A 550 -8.27 -18.00 0.18
C LYS A 550 -8.37 -18.72 -1.16
N ILE A 551 -9.51 -19.36 -1.39
CA ILE A 551 -9.81 -19.96 -2.69
C ILE A 551 -10.31 -18.88 -3.65
N LEU A 552 -9.69 -18.81 -4.83
CA LEU A 552 -10.10 -17.95 -5.93
C LEU A 552 -10.85 -18.79 -6.96
N TYR A 553 -12.12 -18.49 -7.20
CA TYR A 553 -12.96 -19.21 -8.17
C TYR A 553 -13.12 -18.47 -9.51
N SER A 554 -13.31 -19.21 -10.59
CA SER A 554 -13.60 -18.65 -11.93
C SER A 554 -15.05 -18.20 -12.12
N TYR A 555 -15.96 -18.73 -11.30
CA TYR A 555 -17.40 -18.51 -11.34
C TYR A 555 -18.09 -18.86 -12.68
N GLU A 556 -17.42 -19.56 -13.59
CA GLU A 556 -17.96 -19.82 -14.95
C GLU A 556 -19.16 -20.77 -14.94
N ASP A 557 -19.21 -21.69 -13.98
CA ASP A 557 -20.26 -22.69 -13.86
C ASP A 557 -21.47 -22.19 -13.04
N PHE A 558 -21.45 -20.92 -12.62
CA PHE A 558 -22.47 -20.35 -11.74
C PHE A 558 -23.30 -19.27 -12.46
N GLU A 559 -24.58 -19.20 -12.09
CA GLU A 559 -25.41 -18.08 -12.48
C GLU A 559 -25.09 -16.85 -11.61
N TYR A 560 -24.89 -15.70 -12.24
CA TYR A 560 -24.58 -14.47 -11.53
C TYR A 560 -25.82 -13.86 -10.84
N TYR A 561 -25.57 -13.15 -9.74
CA TYR A 561 -26.59 -12.42 -8.98
C TYR A 561 -27.46 -11.46 -9.81
N SER A 562 -26.92 -10.88 -10.88
CA SER A 562 -27.70 -10.03 -11.80
C SER A 562 -28.89 -10.75 -12.45
N LYS A 563 -28.81 -12.08 -12.66
CA LYS A 563 -29.94 -12.90 -13.13
C LYS A 563 -31.03 -13.01 -12.06
N PHE A 564 -30.66 -13.25 -10.81
CA PHE A 564 -31.59 -13.25 -9.66
C PHE A 564 -32.28 -11.89 -9.50
N VAL A 565 -31.51 -10.81 -9.56
CA VAL A 565 -32.02 -9.44 -9.53
C VAL A 565 -33.01 -9.18 -10.67
N ASN A 566 -32.80 -9.74 -11.86
CA ASN A 566 -33.73 -9.59 -12.98
C ASN A 566 -35.00 -10.43 -12.82
N SER A 567 -34.94 -11.61 -12.19
CA SER A 567 -36.12 -12.46 -11.98
C SER A 567 -37.12 -11.88 -10.98
N ILE A 568 -36.68 -10.99 -10.09
CA ILE A 568 -37.53 -10.34 -9.08
C ILE A 568 -37.98 -8.91 -9.46
N LYS A 569 -37.51 -8.40 -10.61
CA LYS A 569 -37.89 -7.06 -11.10
C LYS A 569 -39.34 -7.07 -11.58
N LEU A 570 -40.12 -6.12 -11.08
CA LEU A 570 -41.48 -5.85 -11.56
C LEU A 570 -41.47 -4.56 -12.40
N LYS A 571 -42.49 -4.41 -13.26
CA LYS A 571 -42.66 -3.23 -14.13
C LYS A 571 -43.65 -2.21 -13.57
N THR A 572 -44.59 -2.67 -12.74
CA THR A 572 -45.72 -1.89 -12.21
C THR A 572 -46.00 -2.36 -10.79
N GLY A 573 -46.48 -1.45 -9.95
CA GLY A 573 -46.82 -1.70 -8.56
C GLY A 573 -46.88 -0.40 -7.76
N PHE A 574 -47.28 -0.47 -6.50
CA PHE A 574 -47.25 0.69 -5.60
C PHE A 574 -45.80 0.98 -5.18
N THR A 575 -45.21 2.02 -5.75
CA THR A 575 -43.79 2.36 -5.54
C THR A 575 -43.55 2.93 -4.16
N ILE A 576 -42.64 2.33 -3.42
CA ILE A 576 -42.19 2.79 -2.10
C ILE A 576 -40.69 3.13 -2.05
N GLY A 577 -39.96 2.88 -3.14
CA GLY A 577 -38.56 3.29 -3.26
C GLY A 577 -37.86 2.79 -4.51
N TRP A 578 -36.55 3.02 -4.56
CA TRP A 578 -35.63 2.57 -5.60
C TRP A 578 -34.40 1.94 -4.97
N LEU A 579 -34.12 0.68 -5.31
CA LEU A 579 -32.95 -0.06 -4.88
C LEU A 579 -31.86 0.04 -5.97
N GLU A 580 -30.83 0.83 -5.69
CA GLU A 580 -29.73 1.15 -6.62
C GLU A 580 -28.59 0.12 -6.54
N GLY A 581 -27.90 -0.07 -7.67
CA GLY A 581 -26.63 -0.81 -7.79
C GLY A 581 -26.75 -2.33 -7.89
N THR A 582 -27.95 -2.89 -7.94
CA THR A 582 -28.20 -4.34 -7.90
C THR A 582 -27.73 -5.11 -9.14
N THR A 583 -27.49 -4.44 -10.27
CA THR A 583 -27.04 -5.11 -11.50
C THR A 583 -25.54 -5.42 -11.54
N ARG A 584 -24.79 -5.14 -10.45
CA ARG A 584 -23.36 -5.41 -10.33
C ARG A 584 -23.15 -6.64 -9.45
N ASN A 585 -22.26 -7.55 -9.84
CA ASN A 585 -22.14 -8.84 -9.16
C ASN A 585 -21.08 -8.88 -8.06
N SER A 586 -20.15 -7.92 -7.95
CA SER A 586 -19.03 -8.03 -6.99
C SER A 586 -19.05 -7.01 -5.85
N PHE A 587 -18.27 -7.28 -4.80
CA PHE A 587 -18.02 -6.33 -3.70
C PHE A 587 -17.36 -5.01 -4.16
N GLN A 588 -16.66 -4.98 -5.29
CA GLN A 588 -16.11 -3.76 -5.89
C GLN A 588 -17.14 -2.62 -6.02
N HIS A 589 -18.42 -2.99 -6.19
CA HIS A 589 -19.51 -2.04 -6.36
C HIS A 589 -20.43 -1.97 -5.14
N ASN A 590 -20.02 -2.50 -3.99
CA ASN A 590 -20.91 -2.57 -2.83
C ASN A 590 -21.25 -1.19 -2.23
N SER A 591 -20.37 -0.20 -2.45
CA SER A 591 -20.58 1.18 -1.99
C SER A 591 -21.73 1.90 -2.67
N ILE A 592 -22.20 1.44 -3.84
CA ILE A 592 -23.33 2.06 -4.57
C ILE A 592 -24.69 1.48 -4.18
N ILE A 593 -24.72 0.36 -3.45
CA ILE A 593 -25.96 -0.28 -3.00
C ILE A 593 -26.63 0.62 -1.96
N GLN A 594 -27.82 1.10 -2.26
CA GLN A 594 -28.63 1.95 -1.39
C GLN A 594 -30.10 1.87 -1.80
N ILE A 595 -31.00 2.11 -0.85
CA ILE A 595 -32.42 2.33 -1.12
C ILE A 595 -32.72 3.81 -0.93
N VAL A 596 -33.24 4.45 -1.98
CA VAL A 596 -33.61 5.87 -2.02
C VAL A 596 -35.07 6.02 -2.46
N ASN A 597 -35.64 7.22 -2.39
CA ASN A 597 -37.06 7.44 -2.70
C ASN A 597 -37.36 7.17 -4.18
N SER A 598 -36.49 7.63 -5.09
CA SER A 598 -36.69 7.44 -6.52
C SER A 598 -35.41 7.41 -7.34
N LYS A 599 -35.49 6.83 -8.56
CA LYS A 599 -34.36 6.69 -9.48
C LYS A 599 -33.81 8.03 -9.96
N GLU A 600 -34.61 9.10 -9.96
CA GLU A 600 -34.22 10.45 -10.37
C GLU A 600 -33.15 11.06 -9.44
N GLN A 601 -32.94 10.47 -8.26
CA GLN A 601 -31.83 10.84 -7.39
C GLN A 601 -30.47 10.37 -7.92
N MET A 602 -30.43 9.49 -8.93
CA MET A 602 -29.22 8.90 -9.49
C MET A 602 -28.92 9.47 -10.88
N ALA A 603 -27.68 9.87 -11.12
CA ALA A 603 -27.24 10.36 -12.44
C ALA A 603 -27.30 9.26 -13.53
N VAL A 604 -26.98 8.02 -13.16
CA VAL A 604 -27.05 6.85 -14.04
C VAL A 604 -27.68 5.69 -13.26
N PRO A 605 -29.03 5.62 -13.19
CA PRO A 605 -29.72 4.63 -12.36
C PRO A 605 -29.48 3.20 -12.87
N ARG A 606 -29.02 2.32 -11.98
CA ARG A 606 -28.71 0.90 -12.26
C ARG A 606 -29.27 0.02 -11.15
N GLY A 607 -30.59 -0.10 -11.11
CA GLY A 607 -31.31 -0.71 -9.99
C GLY A 607 -32.66 -1.31 -10.37
N MET A 608 -33.55 -1.35 -9.39
CA MET A 608 -34.95 -1.73 -9.54
C MET A 608 -35.86 -0.90 -8.64
N PHE A 609 -37.14 -0.77 -9.04
CA PHE A 609 -38.17 -0.22 -8.17
C PHE A 609 -38.47 -1.19 -7.02
N VAL A 610 -38.69 -0.61 -5.84
CA VAL A 610 -39.22 -1.30 -4.68
C VAL A 610 -40.72 -1.04 -4.65
N PHE A 611 -41.49 -2.10 -4.81
CA PHE A 611 -42.94 -2.13 -4.72
C PHE A 611 -43.38 -2.96 -3.51
N SER A 612 -44.66 -2.88 -3.15
CA SER A 612 -45.27 -3.76 -2.15
C SER A 612 -45.02 -5.23 -2.42
N GLU A 613 -45.15 -5.64 -3.69
CA GLU A 613 -45.15 -7.05 -4.11
C GLU A 613 -43.75 -7.67 -4.12
N ASN A 614 -42.69 -6.86 -4.24
CA ASN A 614 -41.31 -7.33 -4.23
C ASN A 614 -40.49 -6.85 -3.03
N LEU A 615 -41.10 -6.16 -2.05
CA LEU A 615 -40.43 -5.55 -0.91
C LEU A 615 -39.46 -6.52 -0.19
N ILE A 616 -39.91 -7.73 0.15
CA ILE A 616 -39.05 -8.71 0.84
C ILE A 616 -37.88 -9.14 -0.03
N LYS A 617 -38.11 -9.41 -1.32
CA LYS A 617 -37.06 -9.78 -2.26
C LYS A 617 -36.03 -8.64 -2.41
N CYS A 618 -36.48 -7.39 -2.46
CA CYS A 618 -35.60 -6.22 -2.44
C CYS A 618 -34.80 -6.10 -1.14
N CYS A 619 -35.40 -6.41 0.02
CA CYS A 619 -34.72 -6.39 1.31
C CYS A 619 -33.67 -7.51 1.43
N VAL A 620 -33.96 -8.71 0.92
CA VAL A 620 -32.95 -9.77 0.77
C VAL A 620 -31.82 -9.26 -0.10
N CYS A 621 -32.12 -8.71 -1.29
CA CYS A 621 -31.10 -8.16 -2.18
C CYS A 621 -30.24 -7.06 -1.54
N TYR A 622 -30.82 -6.22 -0.69
CA TYR A 622 -30.09 -5.19 0.03
C TYR A 622 -29.20 -5.80 1.11
N SER A 623 -29.75 -6.70 1.92
CA SER A 623 -29.11 -7.26 3.10
C SER A 623 -27.97 -8.19 2.76
N VAL A 624 -28.13 -9.09 1.77
CA VAL A 624 -27.04 -9.99 1.32
C VAL A 624 -25.82 -9.19 0.85
N ARG A 625 -26.05 -8.01 0.28
CA ARG A 625 -25.00 -7.10 -0.16
C ARG A 625 -24.39 -6.32 1.01
N LYS A 626 -25.16 -5.98 2.03
CA LYS A 626 -24.76 -5.01 3.07
C LYS A 626 -24.41 -5.62 4.42
N ALA A 627 -24.75 -6.88 4.68
CA ALA A 627 -24.46 -7.55 5.96
C ALA A 627 -22.97 -7.94 6.08
N ILE A 628 -22.28 -8.14 4.97
CA ILE A 628 -20.83 -8.37 4.93
C ILE A 628 -20.12 -7.08 4.52
N ASP A 629 -19.15 -6.65 5.34
CA ASP A 629 -18.33 -5.49 5.04
C ASP A 629 -17.46 -5.72 3.80
N ALA A 630 -17.42 -4.71 2.93
CA ALA A 630 -16.48 -4.70 1.82
C ALA A 630 -15.06 -4.42 2.35
N THR A 631 -14.16 -5.38 2.15
CA THR A 631 -12.75 -5.31 2.50
C THR A 631 -11.91 -5.28 1.22
N TRP A 632 -10.61 -5.02 1.35
CA TRP A 632 -9.71 -5.16 0.20
C TRP A 632 -9.64 -6.60 -0.32
N LEU A 633 -9.86 -7.60 0.54
CA LEU A 633 -9.69 -9.01 0.22
C LEU A 633 -10.91 -9.60 -0.51
N ASN A 634 -12.13 -9.16 -0.17
CA ASN A 634 -13.36 -9.66 -0.80
C ASN A 634 -13.82 -8.83 -2.00
N ASP A 635 -13.12 -7.75 -2.37
CA ASP A 635 -13.47 -6.83 -3.46
C ASP A 635 -13.79 -7.52 -4.81
N ARG A 636 -13.24 -8.71 -5.08
CA ARG A 636 -13.46 -9.48 -6.31
C ARG A 636 -14.41 -10.68 -6.15
N ASP A 637 -14.90 -10.95 -4.95
CA ASP A 637 -15.86 -12.03 -4.73
C ASP A 637 -17.18 -11.70 -5.44
N GLN A 638 -17.74 -12.70 -6.11
CA GLN A 638 -18.94 -12.55 -6.91
C GLN A 638 -20.13 -13.05 -6.12
N PHE A 639 -21.15 -12.21 -6.04
CA PHE A 639 -22.49 -12.60 -5.65
C PHE A 639 -23.11 -13.43 -6.78
N LEU A 640 -23.77 -14.52 -6.41
CA LEU A 640 -24.36 -15.50 -7.31
C LEU A 640 -25.87 -15.56 -7.19
N PHE A 641 -26.49 -16.28 -8.13
CA PHE A 641 -27.88 -16.68 -8.04
C PHE A 641 -28.01 -17.70 -6.89
N PRO A 642 -28.90 -17.46 -5.91
CA PRO A 642 -29.00 -18.31 -4.73
C PRO A 642 -29.70 -19.64 -5.04
N ASN A 643 -29.49 -20.65 -4.20
CA ASN A 643 -30.34 -21.83 -4.19
C ASN A 643 -31.77 -21.49 -3.68
N ASP A 644 -32.71 -22.43 -3.76
CA ASP A 644 -34.11 -22.16 -3.41
C ASP A 644 -34.38 -22.13 -1.89
N GLY A 645 -33.40 -22.45 -1.05
CA GLY A 645 -33.58 -22.57 0.41
C GLY A 645 -34.11 -21.31 1.09
N TRP A 646 -33.64 -20.13 0.66
CA TRP A 646 -34.05 -18.84 1.23
C TRP A 646 -35.54 -18.53 1.01
N GLN A 647 -36.18 -19.15 0.00
CA GLN A 647 -37.58 -18.85 -0.35
C GLN A 647 -38.55 -19.30 0.76
N ASN A 648 -38.19 -20.34 1.50
CA ASN A 648 -38.99 -20.89 2.60
C ASN A 648 -38.48 -20.47 3.99
N ASP A 649 -37.27 -19.91 4.09
CA ASP A 649 -36.74 -19.35 5.34
C ASP A 649 -37.33 -17.96 5.62
N THR A 650 -38.53 -17.96 6.19
CA THR A 650 -39.25 -16.74 6.57
C THR A 650 -38.54 -15.94 7.65
N GLU A 651 -37.75 -16.58 8.52
CA GLU A 651 -36.96 -15.91 9.55
C GLU A 651 -35.84 -15.09 8.90
N PHE A 652 -35.05 -15.70 8.01
CA PHE A 652 -34.03 -15.01 7.22
C PHE A 652 -34.59 -13.84 6.41
N GLN A 653 -35.75 -14.04 5.77
CA GLN A 653 -36.44 -12.98 5.02
C GLN A 653 -36.84 -11.80 5.92
N ASN A 654 -37.38 -12.08 7.10
CA ASN A 654 -37.79 -11.06 8.07
C ASN A 654 -36.57 -10.36 8.71
N ASP A 655 -35.49 -11.09 8.96
CA ASP A 655 -34.21 -10.53 9.42
C ASP A 655 -33.62 -9.57 8.38
N CYS A 656 -33.61 -9.95 7.09
CA CYS A 656 -33.22 -9.07 5.99
C CYS A 656 -34.13 -7.83 5.87
N PHE A 657 -35.44 -8.01 6.07
CA PHE A 657 -36.40 -6.92 6.05
C PHE A 657 -36.12 -5.89 7.16
N ILE A 658 -35.96 -6.34 8.41
CA ILE A 658 -35.64 -5.44 9.53
C ILE A 658 -34.27 -4.78 9.38
N TYR A 659 -33.27 -5.51 8.91
CA TYR A 659 -31.95 -4.94 8.62
C TYR A 659 -32.05 -3.79 7.60
N THR A 660 -32.82 -3.98 6.54
CA THR A 660 -33.04 -2.97 5.49
C THR A 660 -33.83 -1.75 5.99
N LEU A 661 -34.85 -1.99 6.81
CA LEU A 661 -35.74 -0.97 7.36
C LEU A 661 -34.98 0.11 8.17
N PHE A 662 -33.94 -0.29 8.91
CA PHE A 662 -33.11 0.63 9.71
C PHE A 662 -31.73 0.92 9.11
N ASN A 663 -31.53 0.62 7.82
CA ASN A 663 -30.25 0.86 7.13
C ASN A 663 -30.39 1.46 5.71
N ASN A 664 -31.59 1.91 5.32
CA ASN A 664 -31.82 2.57 4.03
C ASN A 664 -31.49 4.09 4.03
N ASN A 665 -31.63 4.74 2.87
CA ASN A 665 -31.30 6.15 2.63
C ASN A 665 -32.51 7.00 2.20
N ILE A 666 -33.73 6.56 2.53
CA ILE A 666 -34.97 7.31 2.31
C ILE A 666 -34.88 8.66 3.03
N GLN A 667 -35.41 9.71 2.43
CA GLN A 667 -35.51 11.04 3.01
C GLN A 667 -36.89 11.62 2.74
N SER A 668 -37.52 12.22 3.74
CA SER A 668 -38.87 12.79 3.63
C SER A 668 -38.95 13.97 2.64
N LYS A 669 -37.83 14.63 2.37
CA LYS A 669 -37.80 15.78 1.44
C LYS A 669 -38.07 15.39 -0.03
N PHE A 670 -38.01 14.11 -0.37
CA PHE A 670 -38.25 13.60 -1.72
C PHE A 670 -39.65 12.99 -1.89
N GLY A 671 -40.55 13.17 -0.92
CA GLY A 671 -41.93 12.70 -0.99
C GLY A 671 -42.36 11.98 0.30
N THR A 672 -43.58 11.42 0.27
CA THR A 672 -44.15 10.69 1.40
C THR A 672 -43.25 9.55 1.86
N ASN A 673 -42.97 9.51 3.15
CA ASN A 673 -42.15 8.47 3.76
C ASN A 673 -43.00 7.23 4.08
N HIS A 674 -42.92 6.22 3.22
CA HIS A 674 -43.61 4.94 3.41
C HIS A 674 -42.87 3.95 4.33
N TRP A 675 -41.71 4.32 4.88
CA TRP A 675 -40.80 3.42 5.61
C TRP A 675 -40.87 3.58 7.13
N ILE A 676 -41.82 4.34 7.68
CA ILE A 676 -42.03 4.48 9.13
C ILE A 676 -42.70 3.21 9.66
N PRO A 677 -42.05 2.40 10.51
CA PRO A 677 -42.57 1.10 10.91
C PRO A 677 -43.37 1.11 12.22
N PHE A 678 -43.68 2.31 12.74
CA PHE A 678 -44.34 2.49 14.03
C PHE A 678 -45.66 3.23 13.85
N THR A 679 -46.61 2.93 14.73
CA THR A 679 -47.83 3.72 14.90
C THR A 679 -47.55 5.00 15.70
N GLU A 680 -48.42 5.99 15.58
CA GLU A 680 -48.30 7.25 16.32
C GLU A 680 -48.28 7.03 17.84
N GLN A 681 -49.03 6.05 18.34
CA GLN A 681 -49.05 5.72 19.78
C GLN A 681 -47.75 5.07 20.25
N GLU A 682 -47.11 4.23 19.43
CA GLU A 682 -45.88 3.53 19.81
C GLU A 682 -44.70 4.47 20.03
N VAL A 683 -44.67 5.62 19.34
CA VAL A 683 -43.58 6.60 19.42
C VAL A 683 -44.02 7.96 19.96
N ASN A 684 -45.27 8.08 20.41
CA ASN A 684 -45.89 9.34 20.83
C ASN A 684 -45.68 10.47 19.80
N ALA A 685 -46.00 10.19 18.55
CA ALA A 685 -45.80 11.14 17.45
C ALA A 685 -46.55 12.46 17.69
N GLN A 686 -45.93 13.59 17.35
CA GLN A 686 -46.52 14.92 17.55
C GLN A 686 -47.72 15.22 16.64
N ASN A 687 -47.90 14.44 15.56
CA ASN A 687 -49.05 14.51 14.67
C ASN A 687 -49.23 13.16 13.95
N LYS A 688 -50.28 13.04 13.15
CA LYS A 688 -50.56 11.88 12.31
C LYS A 688 -49.51 11.69 11.21
N PHE A 689 -49.08 10.45 10.98
CA PHE A 689 -48.22 10.11 9.85
C PHE A 689 -48.99 10.19 8.53
N GLU A 690 -48.30 10.61 7.47
CA GLU A 690 -48.85 10.67 6.11
C GLU A 690 -49.03 9.27 5.49
N SER A 691 -48.31 8.26 5.98
CA SER A 691 -48.42 6.89 5.51
C SER A 691 -48.31 5.87 6.63
N HIS A 692 -49.22 4.88 6.59
CA HIS A 692 -49.24 3.70 7.47
C HIS A 692 -48.79 2.43 6.72
N PHE A 693 -48.17 2.58 5.54
CA PHE A 693 -47.82 1.46 4.66
C PHE A 693 -46.99 0.40 5.38
N MET A 694 -45.87 0.78 6.03
CA MET A 694 -44.98 -0.22 6.64
C MET A 694 -45.61 -0.88 7.85
N THR A 695 -46.38 -0.15 8.67
CA THR A 695 -47.13 -0.72 9.78
C THR A 695 -48.21 -1.69 9.33
N ASP A 696 -48.91 -1.38 8.23
CA ASP A 696 -49.93 -2.27 7.67
C ASP A 696 -49.29 -3.50 7.04
N PHE A 697 -48.16 -3.34 6.35
CA PHE A 697 -47.38 -4.43 5.78
C PHE A 697 -46.87 -5.39 6.87
N ILE A 698 -46.32 -4.88 7.97
CA ILE A 698 -45.84 -5.71 9.10
C ILE A 698 -46.99 -6.47 9.76
N ASN A 699 -48.16 -5.84 9.88
CA ASN A 699 -49.32 -6.43 10.54
C ASN A 699 -50.21 -7.29 9.63
N GLY A 700 -49.84 -7.50 8.37
CA GLY A 700 -50.64 -8.29 7.42
C GLY A 700 -51.98 -7.64 7.06
N LYS A 701 -52.05 -6.31 7.04
CA LYS A 701 -53.28 -5.52 6.78
C LYS A 701 -53.36 -4.98 5.35
N MET A 702 -52.46 -5.40 4.46
CA MET A 702 -52.44 -4.93 3.08
C MET A 702 -53.68 -5.44 2.33
N LYS A 703 -54.41 -4.58 1.61
CA LYS A 703 -55.55 -5.04 0.82
C LYS A 703 -55.04 -5.78 -0.42
N VAL A 704 -55.40 -7.05 -0.56
CA VAL A 704 -55.19 -7.82 -1.80
C VAL A 704 -56.43 -7.62 -2.66
N GLU A 705 -56.30 -7.12 -3.88
CA GLU A 705 -57.38 -7.23 -4.86
C GLU A 705 -57.54 -8.72 -5.20
N GLU A 706 -58.70 -9.30 -4.89
CA GLU A 706 -58.97 -10.72 -5.17
C GLU A 706 -58.98 -10.96 -6.69
N GLU A 707 -57.86 -11.43 -7.25
CA GLU A 707 -57.93 -12.22 -8.48
C GLU A 707 -58.41 -13.63 -8.09
N THR A 708 -59.59 -13.99 -8.61
CA THR A 708 -60.19 -15.32 -8.48
C THR A 708 -59.24 -16.41 -9.03
N VAL A 709 -58.49 -17.06 -8.15
CA VAL A 709 -57.73 -18.28 -8.47
C VAL A 709 -58.66 -19.49 -8.27
N LEU A 710 -59.22 -20.00 -9.36
CA LEU A 710 -60.23 -21.07 -9.35
C LEU A 710 -59.63 -22.49 -9.23
N PHE A 711 -58.30 -22.67 -9.30
CA PHE A 711 -57.62 -23.94 -9.02
C PHE A 711 -56.16 -23.69 -8.58
N GLY A 712 -55.82 -24.00 -7.32
CA GLY A 712 -54.44 -24.01 -6.81
C GLY A 712 -54.31 -23.39 -5.41
N SER A 713 -53.65 -24.10 -4.49
CA SER A 713 -53.52 -23.76 -3.06
C SER A 713 -53.12 -22.31 -2.78
N ALA A 714 -54.06 -21.51 -2.29
CA ALA A 714 -53.83 -20.16 -1.79
C ALA A 714 -53.04 -20.20 -0.47
N SER A 715 -51.77 -19.81 -0.49
CA SER A 715 -51.09 -19.34 0.71
C SER A 715 -51.59 -17.92 1.00
N SER A 716 -52.17 -17.71 2.17
CA SER A 716 -52.85 -16.47 2.54
C SER A 716 -51.86 -15.29 2.56
N PRO A 717 -52.02 -14.23 1.73
CA PRO A 717 -50.99 -13.19 1.57
C PRO A 717 -50.84 -12.19 2.74
N ASN A 718 -51.58 -12.39 3.84
CA ASN A 718 -51.83 -11.37 4.88
C ASN A 718 -51.57 -11.89 6.31
N GLN A 719 -50.47 -12.62 6.52
CA GLN A 719 -50.05 -12.96 7.87
C GLN A 719 -49.18 -11.86 8.47
N LYS A 720 -49.41 -11.55 9.75
CA LYS A 720 -48.54 -10.68 10.53
C LYS A 720 -47.13 -11.26 10.54
N ARG A 721 -46.12 -10.41 10.31
CA ARG A 721 -44.72 -10.84 10.32
C ARG A 721 -44.26 -11.14 11.74
N GLU A 722 -43.48 -12.20 11.87
CA GLU A 722 -42.83 -12.61 13.11
C GLU A 722 -41.33 -12.35 13.01
N PHE A 723 -40.77 -11.67 14.01
CA PHE A 723 -39.37 -11.28 14.04
C PHE A 723 -38.60 -12.16 15.00
N SER A 724 -37.37 -12.51 14.60
CA SER A 724 -36.40 -13.14 15.48
C SER A 724 -36.05 -12.26 16.68
N ALA A 725 -35.34 -12.82 17.66
CA ALA A 725 -34.89 -12.07 18.82
C ALA A 725 -34.00 -10.87 18.43
N GLU A 726 -33.07 -11.07 17.50
CA GLU A 726 -32.16 -10.05 16.99
C GLU A 726 -32.90 -8.97 16.20
N ALA A 727 -33.81 -9.38 15.30
CA ALA A 727 -34.63 -8.44 14.54
C ALA A 727 -35.55 -7.62 15.47
N LYS A 728 -36.12 -8.24 16.50
CA LYS A 728 -36.92 -7.53 17.51
C LYS A 728 -36.07 -6.52 18.28
N ALA A 729 -34.84 -6.85 18.65
CA ALA A 729 -33.93 -5.93 19.32
C ALA A 729 -33.61 -4.69 18.45
N VAL A 730 -33.38 -4.87 17.14
CA VAL A 730 -33.22 -3.75 16.19
C VAL A 730 -34.48 -2.91 16.11
N PHE A 731 -35.65 -3.55 16.00
CA PHE A 731 -36.94 -2.87 15.93
C PHE A 731 -37.22 -2.03 17.17
N ASP A 732 -36.93 -2.56 18.36
CA ASP A 732 -37.12 -1.87 19.64
C ASP A 732 -36.10 -0.73 19.83
N ALA A 733 -34.84 -0.92 19.45
CA ALA A 733 -33.85 0.17 19.46
C ALA A 733 -34.24 1.32 18.51
N GLY A 734 -34.78 0.99 17.34
CA GLY A 734 -35.35 1.96 16.41
C GLY A 734 -36.53 2.71 17.03
N ARG A 735 -37.43 2.01 17.73
CA ARG A 735 -38.61 2.60 18.38
C ARG A 735 -38.23 3.63 19.44
N GLU A 736 -37.24 3.31 20.26
CA GLU A 736 -36.71 4.24 21.29
C GLU A 736 -36.12 5.50 20.64
N LEU A 737 -35.37 5.34 19.54
CA LEU A 737 -34.81 6.47 18.81
C LEU A 737 -35.91 7.38 18.21
N TRP A 738 -36.94 6.80 17.59
CA TRP A 738 -38.09 7.59 17.07
C TRP A 738 -38.86 8.27 18.20
N SER A 739 -39.09 7.56 19.31
CA SER A 739 -39.75 8.12 20.49
C SER A 739 -38.97 9.30 21.07
N TYR A 740 -37.65 9.21 21.11
CA TYR A 740 -36.80 10.31 21.54
C TYR A 740 -36.81 11.49 20.56
N TYR A 741 -36.80 11.21 19.25
CA TYR A 741 -36.94 12.23 18.22
C TYR A 741 -38.24 13.02 18.38
N HIS A 742 -39.39 12.35 18.58
CA HIS A 742 -40.67 13.02 18.76
C HIS A 742 -40.84 13.79 20.08
N LYS A 743 -39.88 13.72 21.01
CA LYS A 743 -39.83 14.62 22.18
C LYS A 743 -39.18 15.97 21.87
N GLN A 744 -38.51 16.10 20.74
CA GLN A 744 -37.77 17.31 20.38
C GLN A 744 -38.68 18.38 19.78
N PRO A 745 -38.34 19.68 19.88
CA PRO A 745 -39.14 20.74 19.25
C PRO A 745 -38.98 20.75 17.73
N ASN A 746 -40.05 21.16 17.03
CA ASN A 746 -40.08 21.40 15.57
C ASN A 746 -39.63 20.19 14.72
N VAL A 747 -40.05 18.99 15.13
CA VAL A 747 -39.73 17.75 14.41
C VAL A 747 -40.54 17.64 13.13
N ASN A 748 -39.94 17.04 12.10
CA ASN A 748 -40.71 16.58 10.96
C ASN A 748 -41.39 15.26 11.34
N VAL A 749 -42.72 15.28 11.42
CA VAL A 749 -43.51 14.11 11.84
C VAL A 749 -43.27 12.90 10.92
N ASN A 750 -42.98 13.12 9.63
CA ASN A 750 -42.75 12.06 8.65
C ASN A 750 -41.25 11.73 8.45
N ALA A 751 -40.39 12.06 9.42
CA ALA A 751 -38.95 11.85 9.34
C ALA A 751 -38.57 10.37 9.13
N SER A 752 -37.65 10.14 8.20
CA SER A 752 -36.92 8.87 8.06
C SER A 752 -35.76 8.77 9.06
N LEU A 753 -35.11 7.60 9.15
CA LEU A 753 -33.87 7.48 9.91
C LEU A 753 -32.79 8.47 9.45
N TYR A 754 -32.72 8.74 8.14
CA TYR A 754 -31.78 9.72 7.60
C TYR A 754 -32.09 11.11 8.14
N ASP A 755 -33.36 11.52 8.13
CA ASP A 755 -33.80 12.84 8.59
C ASP A 755 -33.60 12.99 10.11
N ILE A 756 -33.86 11.94 10.90
CA ILE A 756 -33.58 11.91 12.34
C ILE A 756 -32.08 12.10 12.59
N ARG A 757 -31.22 11.37 11.87
CA ARG A 757 -29.77 11.54 11.98
C ARG A 757 -29.31 12.93 11.58
N GLU A 758 -29.89 13.50 10.53
CA GLU A 758 -29.59 14.86 10.08
C GLU A 758 -29.99 15.90 11.13
N TYR A 759 -31.15 15.75 11.77
CA TYR A 759 -31.62 16.63 12.84
C TYR A 759 -30.61 16.73 13.99
N PHE A 760 -30.15 15.59 14.52
CA PHE A 760 -29.24 15.58 15.67
C PHE A 760 -27.79 15.87 15.30
N GLN A 761 -27.30 15.37 14.17
CA GLN A 761 -25.88 15.48 13.80
C GLN A 761 -25.58 16.78 13.05
N GLY A 762 -26.56 17.37 12.38
CA GLY A 762 -26.36 18.53 11.52
C GLY A 762 -25.44 18.26 10.33
N ARG A 763 -25.06 19.32 9.62
CA ARG A 763 -24.12 19.29 8.50
C ARG A 763 -22.92 20.19 8.76
N ASN A 764 -21.77 19.84 8.19
CA ASN A 764 -20.60 20.71 8.16
C ASN A 764 -20.69 21.76 7.05
N GLU A 765 -19.70 22.66 6.99
CA GLU A 765 -19.59 23.74 5.98
C GLU A 765 -19.62 23.25 4.52
N LYS A 766 -19.26 21.98 4.28
CA LYS A 766 -19.28 21.34 2.96
C LYS A 766 -20.61 20.63 2.66
N GLY A 767 -21.63 20.82 3.51
CA GLY A 767 -22.95 20.20 3.39
C GLY A 767 -22.97 18.69 3.69
N ARG A 768 -21.89 18.11 4.26
CA ARG A 768 -21.86 16.69 4.66
C ARG A 768 -22.38 16.54 6.08
N MET A 769 -23.22 15.54 6.30
CA MET A 769 -23.73 15.21 7.64
C MET A 769 -22.57 14.84 8.57
N ASN A 770 -22.57 15.37 9.80
CA ASN A 770 -21.53 15.06 10.78
C ASN A 770 -21.64 13.62 11.28
N SER A 771 -20.53 13.04 11.73
CA SER A 771 -20.51 11.68 12.29
C SER A 771 -20.93 11.61 13.76
N LYS A 772 -20.96 12.75 14.46
CA LYS A 772 -21.28 12.89 15.88
C LYS A 772 -22.28 14.02 16.11
N SER A 773 -22.95 14.00 17.25
CA SER A 773 -23.80 15.06 17.79
C SER A 773 -23.32 15.43 19.19
N ASN A 774 -23.68 16.63 19.67
CA ASN A 774 -23.50 17.04 21.06
C ASN A 774 -24.59 16.46 21.98
N ASP A 775 -25.66 15.89 21.43
CA ASP A 775 -26.69 15.21 22.20
C ASP A 775 -26.20 13.81 22.61
N ALA A 776 -25.79 13.67 23.87
CA ALA A 776 -25.26 12.43 24.42
C ALA A 776 -26.30 11.30 24.45
N HIS A 777 -27.58 11.61 24.69
CA HIS A 777 -28.63 10.60 24.75
C HIS A 777 -28.97 10.07 23.35
N TYR A 778 -29.08 10.95 22.36
CA TYR A 778 -29.15 10.54 20.95
C TYR A 778 -27.95 9.66 20.57
N MET A 779 -26.74 10.04 20.95
CA MET A 779 -25.52 9.27 20.64
C MET A 779 -25.55 7.87 21.25
N GLN A 780 -26.14 7.70 22.45
CA GLN A 780 -26.39 6.40 23.05
C GLN A 780 -27.41 5.59 22.24
N LEU A 781 -28.56 6.17 21.90
CA LEU A 781 -29.64 5.48 21.16
C LEU A 781 -29.22 5.06 19.74
N ILE A 782 -28.56 5.94 18.98
CA ILE A 782 -28.06 5.60 17.64
C ILE A 782 -26.89 4.61 17.71
N GLY A 783 -26.10 4.65 18.77
CA GLY A 783 -25.06 3.66 19.05
C GLY A 783 -25.68 2.28 19.28
N GLU A 784 -26.73 2.20 20.09
CA GLU A 784 -27.46 0.96 20.36
C GLU A 784 -28.09 0.39 19.09
N LEU A 785 -28.79 1.22 18.29
CA LEU A 785 -29.36 0.78 17.02
C LEU A 785 -28.29 0.21 16.07
N ARG A 786 -27.11 0.85 15.99
CA ARG A 786 -25.99 0.36 15.16
C ARG A 786 -25.43 -0.97 15.70
N ASN A 787 -25.32 -1.13 17.01
CA ASN A 787 -24.88 -2.37 17.63
C ASN A 787 -25.85 -3.52 17.33
N GLN A 788 -27.16 -3.29 17.50
CA GLN A 788 -28.17 -4.30 17.20
C GLN A 788 -28.20 -4.65 15.71
N LEU A 789 -28.00 -3.68 14.82
CA LEU A 789 -27.86 -3.94 13.38
C LEU A 789 -26.64 -4.82 13.07
N ASN A 790 -25.53 -4.66 13.80
CA ASN A 790 -24.36 -5.52 13.63
C ASN A 790 -24.65 -6.96 14.09
N PHE A 791 -25.31 -7.15 15.23
CA PHE A 791 -25.71 -8.49 15.68
C PHE A 791 -26.67 -9.18 14.70
N LEU A 792 -27.64 -8.42 14.17
CA LEU A 792 -28.54 -8.94 13.13
C LEU A 792 -27.77 -9.27 11.83
N ALA A 793 -26.81 -8.43 11.43
CA ALA A 793 -25.95 -8.73 10.29
C ALA A 793 -25.12 -10.01 10.52
N ASP A 794 -24.55 -10.20 11.72
CA ASP A 794 -23.80 -11.41 12.07
C ASP A 794 -24.65 -12.68 11.97
N LYS A 795 -25.95 -12.59 12.29
CA LYS A 795 -26.90 -13.67 12.08
C LYS A 795 -27.23 -13.92 10.59
N ILE A 796 -27.34 -12.86 9.79
CA ILE A 796 -27.60 -12.94 8.34
C ILE A 796 -26.41 -13.55 7.60
N LYS A 797 -25.17 -13.28 8.02
CA LYS A 797 -23.93 -13.66 7.31
C LYS A 797 -23.86 -15.16 6.96
N PRO A 798 -24.01 -16.12 7.89
CA PRO A 798 -23.97 -17.55 7.56
C PRO A 798 -24.99 -17.95 6.49
N LYS A 799 -26.19 -17.36 6.53
CA LYS A 799 -27.27 -17.63 5.56
C LYS A 799 -26.91 -17.19 4.13
N ILE A 800 -26.06 -16.17 3.97
CA ILE A 800 -25.57 -15.75 2.65
C ILE A 800 -24.79 -16.88 1.97
N TYR A 801 -23.97 -17.61 2.75
CA TYR A 801 -23.22 -18.76 2.24
C TYR A 801 -24.09 -20.01 2.12
N GLU A 802 -24.97 -20.29 3.11
CA GLU A 802 -25.95 -21.39 3.08
C GLU A 802 -26.82 -21.35 1.81
N TYR A 803 -27.26 -20.15 1.42
CA TYR A 803 -28.07 -19.94 0.22
C TYR A 803 -27.26 -19.66 -1.05
N GLU A 804 -25.95 -19.84 -1.01
CA GLU A 804 -25.04 -19.71 -2.15
C GLU A 804 -25.07 -18.32 -2.81
N PHE A 805 -25.48 -17.27 -2.09
CA PHE A 805 -25.29 -15.90 -2.56
C PHE A 805 -23.81 -15.56 -2.68
N LEU A 806 -22.93 -16.22 -1.92
CA LEU A 806 -21.46 -16.17 -2.02
C LEU A 806 -20.88 -17.59 -1.90
N LYS A 807 -19.67 -17.76 -2.44
CA LYS A 807 -18.83 -18.94 -2.17
C LYS A 807 -17.98 -18.69 -0.93
N GLU A 808 -17.79 -19.76 -0.15
CA GLU A 808 -16.84 -19.78 0.98
C GLU A 808 -15.39 -19.65 0.51
#